data_AF-A0A0H2RQK7-F1
#
_entry.id   AF-A0A0H2RQK7-F1
#
_cell.length_a   1.000
_cell.length_b   1.000
_cell.length_c   1.000
_cell.angle_alpha   90.00
_cell.angle_beta   90.00
_cell.angle_gamma   90.00
#
_symmetry.space_group_name_H-M   'P 1'
#
loop_
_entity.id
_entity.type
_entity.pdbx_description
1 polymer ?
#
loop_
_entity_poly.entity_id
_entity_poly.type
_entity_poly.pdbx_seq_one_letter_code
_entity_poly.pdbx_strand_id
1 'polypeptide(L)'
;MDAARPPSPSSSFHHLAPGRERGTSAMDDSTTQPLSIISSTENASHPSRADGDSSNREETFVSSSVKPRRAPGSSSISKVGSGLRSIVTKTIPDRLLSPGIIADEIRRFRRHHETTIFQRHREGTDAISDVDKVTLKALCMRLLLFRERRNTYETRDAALNEFTTLGINDPLVRTLFQQCIIDANHAQKHDVALLPDPPKFNDQHVCWSNFIGSRIFRYDDEKTQKTLEMYSDILKSSLTMSPSDSLPSYSTGYLGSVYLSHALQMGVVGRDLEFLLHLWEYFLQVLSLDVKHGGWEVLDKCICNILSSEKRMHDFLKPSHFVGDLAVYLIWNADKIPTLYRIFFSAPRVQYSRENEERNQVDMSYPPMEHWSIPLIVAYAMTITDSLVISTRFEEVQSLEDLREYARRAQIGTTLANSVLCDETWMAFYTVLNHAINCYRLGYGISVAEGLPRPVRDSLHTLGIWSFNFGKEESNRALAHLISQLFNIDHYLKDVISLTFSYTLSEILTPLRSHEERSLCLQKYTSIPTFENVPYLRRFRINGMYFIASDNLPYPSSYFDISHRDLARSMSVDTMELDGFFVAWLYIDEGNFDESPVLTAGHYPILAGYDQQGRPLYVAAARRDHNWYFTCVEEGKSSAFCVNEFGEGFLATEFFVLALRHAPADLRASYPSLPEWAEDPTGPLYWESFWPGTEYETVVPNSKDNRLLRTFLDDEYKRCFLEDEILSGFA
;
A
#
# COMPACT_ATOMS: atom_id res chain seq x y z
N MET A 1 -50.84 17.28 -29.01
CA MET A 1 -50.43 17.87 -27.73
C MET A 1 -50.73 16.89 -26.61
N ASP A 2 -49.82 16.09 -26.10
CA ASP A 2 -48.79 15.23 -26.69
C ASP A 2 -48.57 14.19 -25.60
N ALA A 3 -48.96 12.94 -25.86
CA ALA A 3 -48.75 11.81 -24.97
C ALA A 3 -47.65 10.94 -25.58
N ALA A 4 -46.47 10.98 -24.97
CA ALA A 4 -45.31 10.19 -25.34
C ALA A 4 -45.49 8.72 -24.92
N ARG A 5 -45.33 7.81 -25.88
CA ARG A 5 -45.17 6.36 -25.66
C ARG A 5 -43.73 6.03 -25.25
N PRO A 6 -43.50 5.00 -24.41
CA PRO A 6 -42.16 4.47 -24.17
C PRO A 6 -41.72 3.53 -25.32
N PRO A 7 -40.41 3.39 -25.58
CA PRO A 7 -39.88 2.53 -26.63
C PRO A 7 -39.75 1.07 -26.15
N SER A 8 -40.08 0.14 -27.05
CA SER A 8 -39.81 -1.29 -26.94
C SER A 8 -38.34 -1.61 -27.24
N PRO A 9 -37.68 -2.52 -26.50
CA PRO A 9 -36.36 -2.98 -26.85
C PRO A 9 -36.45 -4.18 -27.80
N SER A 10 -35.87 -4.01 -28.99
CA SER A 10 -35.56 -5.07 -29.94
C SER A 10 -34.05 -5.33 -29.94
N SER A 11 -33.62 -6.49 -29.46
CA SER A 11 -32.31 -7.04 -29.84
C SER A 11 -32.34 -8.56 -29.80
N SER A 12 -32.42 -9.12 -30.99
CA SER A 12 -32.24 -10.53 -31.34
C SER A 12 -30.77 -10.93 -31.20
N PHE A 13 -30.48 -11.92 -30.35
CA PHE A 13 -29.20 -12.64 -30.34
C PHE A 13 -29.35 -13.98 -31.08
N HIS A 14 -28.48 -14.18 -32.08
CA HIS A 14 -28.34 -15.42 -32.83
C HIS A 14 -27.60 -16.47 -31.99
N HIS A 15 -28.25 -17.61 -31.74
CA HIS A 15 -27.60 -18.83 -31.30
C HIS A 15 -26.88 -19.50 -32.49
N LEU A 16 -25.56 -19.67 -32.37
CA LEU A 16 -24.79 -20.61 -33.17
C LEU A 16 -24.49 -21.85 -32.31
N ALA A 17 -25.05 -22.98 -32.73
CA ALA A 17 -24.62 -24.30 -32.29
C ALA A 17 -23.28 -24.68 -32.95
N PRO A 18 -22.56 -25.64 -32.36
CA PRO A 18 -22.12 -26.74 -33.20
C PRO A 18 -22.33 -28.10 -32.52
N GLY A 19 -22.96 -29.01 -33.25
CA GLY A 19 -22.76 -30.43 -33.05
C GLY A 19 -21.62 -30.93 -33.95
N ARG A 20 -20.78 -31.84 -33.45
CA ARG A 20 -20.68 -33.20 -34.01
C ARG A 20 -19.68 -34.08 -33.27
N GLU A 21 -20.13 -35.31 -33.11
CA GLU A 21 -19.45 -36.52 -32.68
C GLU A 21 -18.19 -36.85 -33.47
N ARG A 22 -17.23 -37.45 -32.76
CA ARG A 22 -16.27 -38.53 -33.11
C ARG A 22 -15.45 -38.74 -31.82
N GLY A 23 -15.12 -39.92 -31.33
CA GLY A 23 -15.06 -41.27 -31.86
C GLY A 23 -14.07 -41.98 -30.93
N THR A 24 -14.44 -43.17 -30.47
CA THR A 24 -13.68 -44.03 -29.56
C THR A 24 -12.32 -44.46 -30.13
N SER A 25 -11.27 -44.49 -29.31
CA SER A 25 -10.14 -45.43 -29.45
C SER A 25 -9.43 -45.62 -28.11
N ALA A 26 -9.10 -46.87 -27.82
CA ALA A 26 -8.46 -47.40 -26.62
C ALA A 26 -6.92 -47.44 -26.72
N MET A 27 -6.30 -47.85 -25.61
CA MET A 27 -4.88 -48.18 -25.35
C MET A 27 -3.94 -46.97 -25.13
N ASP A 28 -3.00 -46.96 -24.18
CA ASP A 28 -2.21 -48.05 -23.61
C ASP A 28 -1.62 -47.67 -22.24
N ASP A 29 -1.21 -48.71 -21.50
CA ASP A 29 -0.41 -48.72 -20.28
C ASP A 29 0.88 -47.88 -20.35
N SER A 30 1.25 -47.22 -19.25
CA SER A 30 2.66 -47.23 -18.81
C SER A 30 2.87 -46.65 -17.39
N THR A 31 3.19 -47.58 -16.51
CA THR A 31 3.98 -47.51 -15.28
C THR A 31 5.05 -46.40 -15.28
N THR A 32 5.07 -45.55 -14.23
CA THR A 32 6.23 -44.70 -13.91
C THR A 32 6.63 -44.89 -12.46
N GLN A 33 7.89 -45.31 -12.26
CA GLN A 33 8.56 -45.43 -10.96
C GLN A 33 8.94 -44.05 -10.40
N PRO A 34 9.09 -43.89 -9.07
CA PRO A 34 9.55 -42.65 -8.47
C PRO A 34 11.09 -42.55 -8.49
N LEU A 35 11.61 -41.44 -9.02
CA LEU A 35 13.01 -41.04 -8.90
C LEU A 35 13.24 -40.37 -7.55
N SER A 36 14.16 -40.96 -6.77
CA SER A 36 14.71 -40.43 -5.53
C SER A 36 15.53 -39.16 -5.79
N ILE A 37 15.16 -38.05 -5.16
CA ILE A 37 15.93 -36.80 -5.16
C ILE A 37 16.98 -36.87 -4.04
N ILE A 38 18.24 -36.66 -4.42
CA ILE A 38 19.41 -36.54 -3.55
C ILE A 38 19.38 -35.14 -2.92
N SER A 39 19.30 -35.11 -1.58
CA SER A 39 19.48 -33.90 -0.78
C SER A 39 20.97 -33.62 -0.59
N SER A 40 21.46 -32.53 -1.18
CA SER A 40 22.77 -31.95 -0.89
C SER A 40 22.59 -30.73 -0.01
N THR A 41 22.94 -30.89 1.27
CA THR A 41 23.02 -29.85 2.29
C THR A 41 24.37 -29.12 2.14
N GLU A 42 24.34 -27.85 1.72
CA GLU A 42 25.50 -26.97 1.80
C GLU A 42 25.33 -25.99 2.96
N ASN A 43 26.17 -26.20 3.98
CA ASN A 43 26.34 -25.35 5.15
C ASN A 43 26.94 -24.00 4.76
N ALA A 44 26.21 -22.91 4.95
CA ALA A 44 26.76 -21.56 4.92
C ALA A 44 27.43 -21.25 6.27
N SER A 45 28.76 -21.35 6.30
CA SER A 45 29.60 -20.89 7.41
C SER A 45 29.71 -19.37 7.43
N HIS A 46 29.36 -18.76 8.57
CA HIS A 46 29.67 -17.39 8.94
C HIS A 46 31.18 -17.08 8.89
N PRO A 47 31.61 -15.90 8.41
CA PRO A 47 32.93 -15.38 8.72
C PRO A 47 32.89 -14.46 9.94
N SER A 48 33.69 -14.86 10.93
CA SER A 48 34.03 -14.12 12.14
C SER A 48 34.76 -12.82 11.83
N ARG A 49 34.47 -11.80 12.65
CA ARG A 49 35.28 -10.59 12.89
C ARG A 49 36.76 -10.95 13.10
N ALA A 50 37.63 -10.23 12.40
CA ALA A 50 39.03 -10.07 12.78
C ALA A 50 39.42 -8.59 12.69
N ASP A 51 39.75 -8.02 13.85
CA ASP A 51 40.58 -6.83 13.98
C ASP A 51 41.95 -7.08 13.35
N GLY A 52 42.52 -6.07 12.69
CA GLY A 52 43.78 -6.20 11.98
C GLY A 52 44.39 -4.84 11.64
N ASP A 53 45.18 -4.37 12.59
CA ASP A 53 45.96 -3.13 12.62
C ASP A 53 47.04 -3.03 11.53
N SER A 54 47.39 -1.79 11.21
CA SER A 54 48.64 -1.25 10.65
C SER A 54 49.56 -2.13 9.75
N SER A 55 49.91 -1.62 8.57
CA SER A 55 51.33 -1.40 8.23
C SER A 55 51.52 -0.51 7.00
N ASN A 56 52.36 0.50 7.21
CA ASN A 56 52.95 1.38 6.21
C ASN A 56 53.70 0.60 5.14
N ARG A 57 53.54 1.01 3.88
CA ARG A 57 54.51 0.71 2.82
C ARG A 57 54.84 1.98 2.05
N GLU A 58 55.98 2.56 2.41
CA GLU A 58 56.69 3.56 1.62
C GLU A 58 57.21 2.89 0.34
N GLU A 59 56.71 3.34 -0.82
CA GLU A 59 57.37 3.06 -2.10
C GLU A 59 58.22 4.26 -2.51
N THR A 60 59.53 4.02 -2.50
CA THR A 60 60.58 4.97 -2.86
C THR A 60 60.73 4.95 -4.37
N PHE A 61 60.19 5.93 -5.09
CA PHE A 61 60.43 6.09 -6.53
C PHE A 61 61.65 6.99 -6.78
N VAL A 62 62.68 6.38 -7.35
CA VAL A 62 63.91 7.01 -7.84
C VAL A 62 63.60 7.85 -9.08
N SER A 63 63.74 9.17 -8.98
CA SER A 63 63.59 10.10 -10.11
C SER A 63 64.95 10.38 -10.76
N SER A 64 65.09 9.99 -12.02
CA SER A 64 66.24 10.29 -12.87
C SER A 64 66.19 11.71 -13.40
N SER A 65 67.29 12.45 -13.22
CA SER A 65 67.44 13.84 -13.63
C SER A 65 67.65 13.96 -15.13
N VAL A 66 66.79 14.71 -15.82
CA VAL A 66 67.08 15.25 -17.16
C VAL A 66 66.77 16.74 -17.14
N LYS A 67 67.82 17.56 -17.26
CA LYS A 67 67.75 19.02 -17.42
C LYS A 67 67.28 19.37 -18.84
N PRO A 68 66.45 20.42 -19.00
CA PRO A 68 66.51 21.22 -20.20
C PRO A 68 66.87 22.70 -19.94
N ARG A 69 67.50 23.24 -20.98
CA ARG A 69 68.10 24.57 -21.16
C ARG A 69 67.13 25.72 -20.89
N ARG A 70 67.68 26.78 -20.30
CA ARG A 70 67.12 28.14 -20.20
C ARG A 70 66.98 28.80 -21.58
N ALA A 71 65.89 29.53 -21.77
CA ALA A 71 65.80 30.70 -22.64
C ALA A 71 65.17 31.84 -21.84
N PRO A 72 65.65 33.10 -21.94
CA PRO A 72 65.15 34.21 -21.15
C PRO A 72 64.13 35.05 -21.93
N GLY A 73 63.13 35.57 -21.22
CA GLY A 73 62.37 36.74 -21.67
C GLY A 73 60.85 36.57 -21.57
N SER A 74 60.27 37.04 -20.47
CA SER A 74 59.12 37.95 -20.51
C SER A 74 58.83 38.51 -19.12
N SER A 75 58.33 39.73 -19.15
CA SER A 75 58.24 40.73 -18.10
C SER A 75 57.20 40.44 -17.01
N SER A 76 57.63 40.66 -15.76
CA SER A 76 56.95 41.38 -14.68
C SER A 76 55.42 41.52 -14.74
N ILE A 77 54.74 40.79 -13.85
CA ILE A 77 53.41 41.16 -13.34
C ILE A 77 53.46 41.13 -11.81
N SER A 78 53.15 42.28 -11.22
CA SER A 78 53.04 42.53 -9.79
C SER A 78 51.91 41.72 -9.16
N LYS A 79 52.26 40.97 -8.12
CA LYS A 79 51.37 40.52 -7.03
C LYS A 79 50.82 41.73 -6.28
N VAL A 80 49.59 41.64 -5.76
CA VAL A 80 49.29 41.44 -4.32
C VAL A 80 47.76 41.49 -4.11
N GLY A 81 47.21 40.50 -3.37
CA GLY A 81 45.92 40.62 -2.66
C GLY A 81 44.70 39.82 -3.17
N SER A 82 44.74 38.47 -3.10
CA SER A 82 43.58 37.54 -2.87
C SER A 82 43.85 36.06 -3.26
N GLY A 83 45.04 35.75 -3.79
CA GLY A 83 45.30 34.51 -4.53
C GLY A 83 45.71 33.27 -3.72
N LEU A 84 44.81 32.70 -2.91
CA LEU A 84 44.99 31.33 -2.38
C LEU A 84 43.96 30.30 -2.88
N ARG A 85 42.89 30.70 -3.59
CA ARG A 85 41.77 29.78 -3.90
C ARG A 85 41.82 29.03 -5.24
N SER A 86 42.87 29.17 -6.06
CA SER A 86 42.93 28.52 -7.38
C SER A 86 44.33 28.03 -7.78
N ILE A 87 45.10 27.50 -6.83
CA ILE A 87 46.44 26.95 -7.15
C ILE A 87 46.30 25.62 -7.93
N VAL A 88 45.32 24.79 -7.57
CA VAL A 88 45.12 23.43 -8.13
C VAL A 88 44.95 23.44 -9.65
N THR A 89 44.23 24.41 -10.20
CA THR A 89 43.89 24.45 -11.62
C THR A 89 44.96 25.05 -12.53
N LYS A 90 45.96 25.74 -11.95
CA LYS A 90 47.08 26.35 -12.68
C LYS A 90 48.34 25.47 -12.68
N THR A 91 48.46 24.53 -11.75
CA THR A 91 49.66 23.70 -11.59
C THR A 91 49.51 22.27 -12.09
N ILE A 92 48.28 21.74 -12.16
CA ILE A 92 48.06 20.37 -12.64
C ILE A 92 48.00 20.38 -14.18
N PRO A 93 48.84 19.59 -14.87
CA PRO A 93 48.75 19.42 -16.32
C PRO A 93 47.35 18.98 -16.75
N ASP A 94 46.84 19.55 -17.84
CA ASP A 94 45.53 19.26 -18.44
C ASP A 94 45.26 17.78 -18.75
N ARG A 95 46.30 16.93 -18.72
CA ARG A 95 46.22 15.49 -18.95
C ARG A 95 45.84 14.69 -17.70
N LEU A 96 45.96 15.28 -16.50
CA LEU A 96 45.67 14.61 -15.23
C LEU A 96 44.33 15.03 -14.62
N LEU A 97 43.62 15.95 -15.25
CA LEU A 97 42.30 16.37 -14.79
C LEU A 97 41.25 15.38 -15.33
N SER A 98 40.43 14.84 -14.44
CA SER A 98 39.22 14.11 -14.81
C SER A 98 38.01 15.05 -14.73
N PRO A 99 36.89 14.72 -15.43
CA PRO A 99 35.67 15.51 -15.31
C PRO A 99 35.17 15.64 -13.87
N GLY A 100 35.24 14.54 -13.09
CA GLY A 100 34.87 14.54 -11.67
C GLY A 100 35.67 15.54 -10.83
N ILE A 101 36.99 15.64 -11.04
CA ILE A 101 37.83 16.62 -10.32
C ILE A 101 37.37 18.06 -10.59
N ILE A 102 37.03 18.39 -11.84
CA ILE A 102 36.54 19.73 -12.18
C ILE A 102 35.16 19.96 -11.58
N ALA A 103 34.29 18.96 -11.62
CA ALA A 103 32.96 19.05 -11.04
C ALA A 103 33.02 19.26 -9.52
N ASP A 104 33.91 18.57 -8.82
CA ASP A 104 34.13 18.77 -7.38
C ASP A 104 34.71 20.14 -7.06
N GLU A 105 35.56 20.69 -7.92
CA GLU A 105 36.01 22.07 -7.80
C GLU A 105 34.84 23.06 -7.94
N ILE A 106 33.93 22.83 -8.89
CA ILE A 106 32.69 23.62 -9.05
C ILE A 106 31.82 23.50 -7.80
N ARG A 107 31.58 22.29 -7.29
CA ARG A 107 30.80 22.03 -6.06
C ARG A 107 31.40 22.73 -4.85
N ARG A 108 32.72 22.66 -4.68
CA ARG A 108 33.45 23.34 -3.60
C ARG A 108 33.32 24.85 -3.72
N PHE A 109 33.52 25.39 -4.92
CA PHE A 109 33.43 26.82 -5.19
C PHE A 109 32.02 27.36 -4.90
N ARG A 110 30.99 26.59 -5.25
CA ARG A 110 29.58 26.90 -4.99
C ARG A 110 29.06 26.45 -3.63
N ARG A 111 29.94 25.92 -2.77
CA ARG A 111 29.60 25.47 -1.40
C ARG A 111 28.43 24.48 -1.40
N HIS A 112 28.41 23.52 -2.33
CA HIS A 112 27.35 22.50 -2.41
C HIS A 112 27.28 21.60 -1.18
N HIS A 113 28.36 21.51 -0.40
CA HIS A 113 28.39 20.79 0.87
C HIS A 113 27.78 21.59 2.03
N GLU A 114 27.62 22.92 1.88
CA GLU A 114 27.08 23.82 2.91
C GLU A 114 25.65 24.27 2.58
N THR A 115 25.27 24.18 1.31
CA THR A 115 23.97 24.63 0.83
C THR A 115 23.16 23.45 0.31
N THR A 116 21.86 23.45 0.54
CA THR A 116 20.96 22.49 -0.09
C THR A 116 20.64 22.92 -1.52
N ILE A 117 20.14 21.99 -2.34
CA ILE A 117 19.62 22.33 -3.68
C ILE A 117 18.53 23.41 -3.57
N PHE A 118 17.60 23.27 -2.62
CA PHE A 118 16.51 24.22 -2.38
C PHE A 118 17.00 25.64 -2.11
N GLN A 119 18.04 25.78 -1.27
CA GLN A 119 18.63 27.09 -0.97
C GLN A 119 19.21 27.73 -2.23
N ARG A 120 19.97 26.98 -3.04
CA ARG A 120 20.55 27.51 -4.28
C ARG A 120 19.49 27.93 -5.30
N HIS A 121 18.41 27.16 -5.46
CA HIS A 121 17.29 27.54 -6.31
C HIS A 121 16.50 28.74 -5.78
N ARG A 122 16.39 28.86 -4.45
CA ARG A 122 15.74 30.01 -3.79
C ARG A 122 16.55 31.29 -3.95
N GLU A 123 17.86 31.24 -3.78
CA GLU A 123 18.78 32.38 -3.91
C GLU A 123 18.95 32.83 -5.37
N GLY A 124 18.97 31.89 -6.32
CA GLY A 124 19.14 32.20 -7.74
C GLY A 124 20.57 32.62 -8.10
N THR A 125 20.72 33.54 -9.05
CA THR A 125 21.99 33.92 -9.67
C THR A 125 22.77 35.01 -8.95
N ASP A 126 22.17 35.66 -7.95
CA ASP A 126 22.62 36.99 -7.49
C ASP A 126 23.67 36.93 -6.37
N ALA A 127 24.10 35.73 -5.96
CA ALA A 127 24.89 35.52 -4.75
C ALA A 127 26.42 35.52 -4.94
N ILE A 128 26.97 35.81 -6.13
CA ILE A 128 28.43 35.71 -6.40
C ILE A 128 29.01 37.00 -6.99
N SER A 129 30.22 37.35 -6.55
CA SER A 129 31.04 38.44 -7.11
C SER A 129 31.41 38.20 -8.59
N ASP A 130 31.61 39.25 -9.38
CA ASP A 130 31.94 39.09 -10.80
C ASP A 130 33.28 38.37 -11.03
N VAL A 131 34.25 38.55 -10.13
CA VAL A 131 35.55 37.85 -10.17
C VAL A 131 35.38 36.34 -10.02
N ASP A 132 34.51 35.95 -9.10
CA ASP A 132 34.20 34.54 -8.83
C ASP A 132 33.39 33.92 -9.97
N LYS A 133 32.47 34.68 -10.58
CA LYS A 133 31.72 34.26 -11.78
C LYS A 133 32.66 33.95 -12.95
N VAL A 134 33.69 34.78 -13.18
CA VAL A 134 34.70 34.52 -14.24
C VAL A 134 35.46 33.22 -13.97
N THR A 135 35.86 32.98 -12.72
CA THR A 135 36.57 31.76 -12.32
C THR A 135 35.69 30.52 -12.52
N LEU A 136 34.44 30.60 -12.07
CA LEU A 136 33.46 29.53 -12.22
C LEU A 136 33.14 29.25 -13.69
N LYS A 137 32.98 30.28 -14.51
CA LYS A 137 32.79 30.15 -15.96
C LYS A 137 33.96 29.41 -16.62
N ALA A 138 35.19 29.70 -16.20
CA ALA A 138 36.36 28.98 -16.72
C ALA A 138 36.35 27.49 -16.34
N LEU A 139 35.91 27.14 -15.12
CA LEU A 139 35.73 25.74 -14.72
C LEU A 139 34.63 25.06 -15.54
N CYS A 140 33.48 25.72 -15.72
CA CYS A 140 32.38 25.23 -16.56
C CYS A 140 32.84 24.98 -18.01
N MET A 141 33.59 25.91 -18.59
CA MET A 141 34.16 25.75 -19.94
C MET A 141 35.12 24.56 -19.99
N ARG A 142 36.00 24.38 -18.99
CA ARG A 142 36.91 23.22 -18.95
C ARG A 142 36.16 21.89 -18.89
N LEU A 143 35.08 21.81 -18.10
CA LEU A 143 34.24 20.60 -18.05
C LEU A 143 33.60 20.31 -19.41
N LEU A 144 33.06 21.34 -20.08
CA LEU A 144 32.50 21.21 -21.43
C LEU A 144 33.52 20.70 -22.45
N LEU A 145 34.77 21.18 -22.39
CA LEU A 145 35.85 20.75 -23.29
C LEU A 145 36.22 19.26 -23.16
N PHE A 146 35.90 18.59 -22.03
CA PHE A 146 36.10 17.13 -21.92
C PHE A 146 35.22 16.33 -22.87
N ARG A 147 34.08 16.90 -23.27
CA ARG A 147 33.17 16.29 -24.25
C ARG A 147 33.78 16.28 -25.65
N GLU A 148 34.53 17.34 -26.00
CA GLU A 148 35.08 17.55 -27.33
C GLU A 148 36.36 16.76 -27.61
N ARG A 149 37.23 16.61 -26.59
CA ARG A 149 38.51 15.91 -26.76
C ARG A 149 38.26 14.49 -27.30
N ARG A 150 39.21 13.94 -28.08
CA ARG A 150 39.26 12.52 -28.50
C ARG A 150 39.53 11.58 -27.32
N ASN A 151 38.85 11.83 -26.20
CA ASN A 151 38.89 11.01 -25.01
C ASN A 151 38.01 9.77 -25.22
N THR A 152 38.17 8.79 -24.34
CA THR A 152 37.33 7.59 -24.32
C THR A 152 35.85 7.97 -24.14
N TYR A 153 34.96 7.12 -24.68
CA TYR A 153 33.51 7.26 -24.54
C TYR A 153 33.10 7.48 -23.07
N GLU A 154 33.69 6.70 -22.16
CA GLU A 154 33.49 6.80 -20.70
C GLU A 154 33.78 8.20 -20.14
N THR A 155 34.86 8.86 -20.60
CA THR A 155 35.22 10.21 -20.11
C THR A 155 34.19 11.24 -20.56
N ARG A 156 33.66 11.08 -21.79
CA ARG A 156 32.64 11.98 -22.34
C ARG A 156 31.32 11.81 -21.62
N ASP A 157 30.93 10.56 -21.35
CA ASP A 157 29.72 10.24 -20.59
C ASP A 157 29.81 10.74 -19.14
N ALA A 158 30.95 10.52 -18.47
CA ALA A 158 31.19 11.07 -17.15
C ALA A 158 31.11 12.61 -17.13
N ALA A 159 31.75 13.29 -18.08
CA ALA A 159 31.69 14.76 -18.17
C ALA A 159 30.28 15.27 -18.42
N LEU A 160 29.49 14.55 -19.22
CA LEU A 160 28.09 14.87 -19.47
C LEU A 160 27.25 14.69 -18.20
N ASN A 161 27.38 13.57 -17.51
CA ASN A 161 26.63 13.30 -16.28
C ASN A 161 26.93 14.38 -15.22
N GLU A 162 28.19 14.79 -15.10
CA GLU A 162 28.61 15.89 -14.23
C GLU A 162 28.02 17.24 -14.65
N PHE A 163 28.09 17.56 -15.94
CA PHE A 163 27.50 18.77 -16.51
C PHE A 163 25.99 18.87 -16.20
N THR A 164 25.27 17.79 -16.45
CA THR A 164 23.82 17.70 -16.22
C THR A 164 23.50 17.83 -14.74
N THR A 165 24.17 17.06 -13.89
CA THR A 165 23.96 17.06 -12.43
C THR A 165 24.23 18.45 -11.83
N LEU A 166 25.33 19.10 -12.23
CA LEU A 166 25.67 20.44 -11.76
C LEU A 166 24.68 21.50 -12.23
N GLY A 167 24.23 21.42 -13.49
CA GLY A 167 23.23 22.34 -14.04
C GLY A 167 21.86 22.19 -13.38
N ILE A 168 21.49 20.97 -12.99
CA ILE A 168 20.25 20.73 -12.22
C ILE A 168 20.38 21.26 -10.80
N ASN A 169 21.50 20.99 -10.14
CA ASN A 169 21.70 21.30 -8.72
C ASN A 169 21.93 22.79 -8.42
N ASP A 170 22.27 23.61 -9.41
CA ASP A 170 22.66 25.01 -9.22
C ASP A 170 22.31 25.88 -10.45
N PRO A 171 21.28 26.75 -10.35
CA PRO A 171 20.84 27.59 -11.47
C PRO A 171 21.92 28.52 -12.03
N LEU A 172 22.83 29.01 -11.18
CA LEU A 172 23.91 29.89 -11.65
C LEU A 172 24.90 29.12 -12.51
N VAL A 173 25.26 27.90 -12.10
CA VAL A 173 26.14 27.02 -12.87
C VAL A 173 25.49 26.68 -14.21
N ARG A 174 24.17 26.44 -14.24
CA ARG A 174 23.41 26.25 -15.48
C ARG A 174 23.50 27.45 -16.42
N THR A 175 23.30 28.67 -15.92
CA THR A 175 23.43 29.90 -16.72
C THR A 175 24.84 30.05 -17.29
N LEU A 176 25.87 29.78 -16.48
CA LEU A 176 27.26 29.85 -16.94
C LEU A 176 27.58 28.79 -18.00
N PHE A 177 27.06 27.57 -17.85
CA PHE A 177 27.16 26.54 -18.88
C PHE A 177 26.52 26.97 -20.21
N GLN A 178 25.32 27.57 -20.17
CA GLN A 178 24.68 28.11 -21.38
C GLN A 178 25.55 29.18 -22.03
N GLN A 179 26.10 30.10 -21.24
CA GLN A 179 27.00 31.12 -21.76
C GLN A 179 28.25 30.50 -22.39
N CYS A 180 28.85 29.49 -21.76
CA CYS A 180 30.01 28.79 -22.32
C CYS A 180 29.67 28.08 -23.64
N ILE A 181 28.49 27.47 -23.76
CA ILE A 181 28.04 26.85 -25.01
C ILE A 181 27.91 27.90 -26.12
N ILE A 182 27.27 29.04 -25.82
CA ILE A 182 27.11 30.16 -26.76
C ILE A 182 28.49 30.68 -27.20
N ASP A 183 29.40 30.92 -26.25
CA ASP A 183 30.75 31.41 -26.54
C ASP A 183 31.56 30.41 -27.39
N ALA A 184 31.45 29.11 -27.10
CA ALA A 184 32.14 28.05 -27.84
C ALA A 184 31.60 27.93 -29.28
N ASN A 185 30.28 27.97 -29.46
CA ASN A 185 29.64 27.94 -30.78
C ASN A 185 30.00 29.19 -31.60
N HIS A 186 30.07 30.38 -30.99
CA HIS A 186 30.51 31.60 -31.68
C HIS A 186 31.99 31.58 -32.11
N ALA A 187 32.85 30.94 -31.32
CA ALA A 187 34.27 30.82 -31.64
C ALA A 187 34.52 29.91 -32.86
N GLN A 188 33.65 28.95 -33.13
CA GLN A 188 33.74 28.05 -34.27
C GLN A 188 32.99 28.59 -35.48
N LYS A 189 33.70 29.37 -36.30
CA LYS A 189 33.07 30.14 -37.38
C LYS A 189 32.41 29.30 -38.48
N HIS A 190 32.82 28.06 -38.76
CA HIS A 190 32.26 27.26 -39.86
C HIS A 190 32.54 25.75 -39.65
N ASP A 191 31.54 24.96 -39.23
CA ASP A 191 30.93 23.90 -40.06
C ASP A 191 30.02 22.89 -39.32
N VAL A 192 30.07 22.76 -37.99
CA VAL A 192 29.10 21.92 -37.24
C VAL A 192 28.99 22.48 -35.83
N ALA A 193 27.78 22.76 -35.33
CA ALA A 193 27.59 23.10 -33.92
C ALA A 193 28.11 21.94 -33.05
N LEU A 194 29.21 22.16 -32.30
CA LEU A 194 29.85 21.14 -31.47
C LEU A 194 28.95 20.63 -30.37
N LEU A 195 28.14 21.54 -29.85
CA LEU A 195 27.22 21.32 -28.76
C LEU A 195 25.84 21.60 -29.34
N PRO A 196 24.85 20.71 -29.13
CA PRO A 196 23.48 21.00 -29.52
C PRO A 196 23.11 22.36 -28.92
N ASP A 197 22.43 23.19 -29.71
CA ASP A 197 21.96 24.50 -29.25
C ASP A 197 21.37 24.35 -27.85
N PRO A 198 21.67 25.28 -26.92
CA PRO A 198 21.17 25.18 -25.56
C PRO A 198 19.68 24.91 -25.64
N PRO A 199 19.22 23.72 -25.19
CA PRO A 199 17.95 23.20 -25.65
C PRO A 199 16.81 24.15 -25.24
N LYS A 200 15.66 24.03 -25.93
CA LYS A 200 14.35 24.62 -25.54
C LYS A 200 14.00 24.43 -24.05
N PHE A 201 14.76 23.57 -23.37
CA PHE A 201 14.86 23.36 -21.94
C PHE A 201 15.13 24.60 -21.06
N ASN A 202 15.47 25.78 -21.61
CA ASN A 202 15.69 26.95 -20.76
C ASN A 202 14.43 27.34 -19.97
N ASP A 203 13.27 27.32 -20.63
CA ASP A 203 11.99 27.67 -19.99
C ASP A 203 11.59 26.62 -18.95
N GLN A 204 11.83 25.34 -19.24
CA GLN A 204 11.59 24.23 -18.32
C GLN A 204 12.50 24.32 -17.09
N HIS A 205 13.79 24.63 -17.26
CA HIS A 205 14.71 24.84 -16.14
C HIS A 205 14.27 26.01 -15.25
N VAL A 206 13.87 27.14 -15.84
CA VAL A 206 13.37 28.29 -15.07
C VAL A 206 12.13 27.90 -14.27
N CYS A 207 11.21 27.14 -14.87
CA CYS A 207 10.01 26.64 -14.18
C CYS A 207 10.35 25.71 -13.02
N TRP A 208 11.19 24.69 -13.25
CA TRP A 208 11.65 23.78 -12.19
C TRP A 208 12.41 24.54 -11.09
N SER A 209 13.25 25.50 -11.46
CA SER A 209 14.00 26.29 -10.50
C SER A 209 13.10 27.19 -9.66
N ASN A 210 12.07 27.78 -10.26
CA ASN A 210 11.08 28.57 -9.52
C ASN A 210 10.24 27.69 -8.59
N PHE A 211 9.90 26.46 -9.02
CA PHE A 211 9.19 25.50 -8.17
C PHE A 211 10.05 25.03 -6.99
N ILE A 212 11.25 24.52 -7.24
CA ILE A 212 12.19 24.03 -6.21
C ILE A 212 12.61 25.15 -5.25
N GLY A 213 12.73 26.38 -5.75
CA GLY A 213 13.01 27.56 -4.92
C GLY A 213 11.79 28.13 -4.17
N SER A 214 10.64 27.45 -4.22
CA SER A 214 9.35 27.87 -3.64
C SER A 214 8.95 29.29 -4.04
N ARG A 215 9.26 29.70 -5.28
CA ARG A 215 8.93 31.03 -5.82
C ARG A 215 7.53 31.06 -6.42
N ILE A 216 7.01 29.93 -6.90
CA ILE A 216 5.69 29.86 -7.52
C ILE A 216 4.53 30.02 -6.52
N PHE A 217 4.77 29.73 -5.24
CA PHE A 217 3.75 29.76 -4.18
C PHE A 217 3.76 31.03 -3.31
N ARG A 218 4.54 32.06 -3.68
CA ARG A 218 4.69 33.28 -2.85
C ARG A 218 3.52 34.26 -2.94
N TYR A 219 2.63 34.07 -3.90
CA TYR A 219 1.51 34.96 -4.15
C TYR A 219 0.22 34.22 -3.77
N ASP A 220 -0.71 34.91 -3.13
CA ASP A 220 -1.98 34.33 -2.65
C ASP A 220 -3.18 34.97 -3.38
N ASP A 221 -2.98 35.39 -4.63
CA ASP A 221 -4.01 36.05 -5.43
C ASP A 221 -4.71 35.07 -6.38
N GLU A 222 -5.93 35.40 -6.85
CA GLU A 222 -6.64 34.58 -7.86
C GLU A 222 -5.81 34.39 -9.16
N LYS A 223 -4.88 35.31 -9.46
CA LYS A 223 -3.94 35.17 -10.58
C LYS A 223 -2.93 34.05 -10.34
N THR A 224 -2.71 33.65 -9.10
CA THR A 224 -1.81 32.56 -8.70
C THR A 224 -2.34 31.23 -9.23
N GLN A 225 -3.64 30.98 -9.19
CA GLN A 225 -4.20 29.71 -9.69
C GLN A 225 -3.91 29.49 -11.18
N LYS A 226 -4.22 30.49 -12.02
CA LYS A 226 -3.92 30.46 -13.46
C LYS A 226 -2.41 30.32 -13.73
N THR A 227 -1.60 30.94 -12.89
CA THR A 227 -0.14 30.84 -12.97
C THR A 227 0.33 29.43 -12.61
N LEU A 228 -0.23 28.81 -11.57
CA LEU A 228 0.07 27.44 -11.16
C LEU A 228 -0.35 26.42 -12.23
N GLU A 229 -1.49 26.61 -12.88
CA GLU A 229 -1.92 25.77 -14.02
C GLU A 229 -0.91 25.85 -15.16
N MET A 230 -0.49 27.07 -15.54
CA MET A 230 0.55 27.27 -16.55
C MET A 230 1.88 26.59 -16.15
N TYR A 231 2.31 26.72 -14.89
CA TYR A 231 3.50 26.01 -14.40
C TYR A 231 3.31 24.50 -14.45
N SER A 232 2.17 23.98 -14.00
CA SER A 232 1.83 22.55 -14.06
C SER A 232 1.96 22.03 -15.50
N ASP A 233 1.39 22.71 -16.48
CA ASP A 233 1.43 22.27 -17.87
C ASP A 233 2.85 22.21 -18.44
N ILE A 234 3.68 23.23 -18.16
CA ILE A 234 5.08 23.26 -18.59
C ILE A 234 5.88 22.15 -17.91
N LEU A 235 5.69 21.95 -16.60
CA LEU A 235 6.40 20.93 -15.83
C LEU A 235 5.97 19.52 -16.26
N LYS A 236 4.68 19.26 -16.47
CA LYS A 236 4.16 18.00 -17.02
C LYS A 236 4.71 17.74 -18.42
N SER A 237 4.68 18.73 -19.31
CA SER A 237 5.29 18.59 -20.63
C SER A 237 6.78 18.28 -20.58
N SER A 238 7.50 18.76 -19.55
CA SER A 238 8.91 18.43 -19.35
C SER A 238 9.17 17.03 -18.78
N LEU A 239 8.13 16.35 -18.29
CA LEU A 239 8.21 14.96 -17.80
C LEU A 239 7.90 13.95 -18.91
N THR A 240 7.20 14.35 -19.98
CA THR A 240 6.87 13.48 -21.11
C THR A 240 8.14 13.07 -21.88
N MET A 241 8.34 11.76 -22.03
CA MET A 241 9.41 11.20 -22.87
C MET A 241 8.97 11.26 -24.33
N SER A 242 9.79 11.83 -25.21
CA SER A 242 9.50 11.86 -26.65
C SER A 242 10.18 10.67 -27.33
N PRO A 243 9.44 9.82 -28.08
CA PRO A 243 10.02 8.67 -28.78
C PRO A 243 11.07 9.02 -29.84
N SER A 244 11.11 10.29 -30.27
CA SER A 244 12.05 10.77 -31.29
C SER A 244 13.44 11.10 -30.77
N ASP A 245 13.64 11.10 -29.44
CA ASP A 245 14.92 11.48 -28.85
C ASP A 245 15.91 10.31 -28.93
N SER A 246 16.78 10.35 -29.94
CA SER A 246 17.75 9.29 -30.26
C SER A 246 18.83 9.04 -29.19
N LEU A 247 18.87 9.86 -28.15
CA LEU A 247 19.81 9.77 -27.03
C LEU A 247 19.05 9.88 -25.69
N PRO A 248 18.88 8.76 -24.96
CA PRO A 248 18.08 8.71 -23.72
C PRO A 248 18.50 9.73 -22.66
N SER A 249 19.80 9.97 -22.49
CA SER A 249 20.35 10.89 -21.47
C SER A 249 20.06 12.37 -21.72
N TYR A 250 19.47 12.72 -22.86
CA TYR A 250 19.18 14.10 -23.27
C TYR A 250 17.71 14.34 -23.57
N SER A 251 16.85 13.34 -23.37
CA SER A 251 15.42 13.56 -23.52
C SER A 251 14.98 14.61 -22.49
N THR A 252 14.11 15.51 -22.93
CA THR A 252 13.59 16.54 -22.03
C THR A 252 12.90 15.92 -20.81
N GLY A 253 12.20 14.80 -21.03
CA GLY A 253 11.61 13.96 -20.00
C GLY A 253 12.60 13.49 -18.92
N TYR A 254 13.80 13.01 -19.29
CA TYR A 254 14.78 12.52 -18.32
C TYR A 254 15.26 13.64 -17.39
N LEU A 255 15.53 14.82 -17.94
CA LEU A 255 15.93 15.96 -17.12
C LEU A 255 14.79 16.41 -16.19
N GLY A 256 13.55 16.46 -16.70
CA GLY A 256 12.36 16.77 -15.90
C GLY A 256 12.18 15.81 -14.73
N SER A 257 12.37 14.50 -14.95
CA SER A 257 12.25 13.49 -13.89
C SER A 257 13.37 13.62 -12.84
N VAL A 258 14.59 14.02 -13.24
CA VAL A 258 15.65 14.30 -12.28
C VAL A 258 15.32 15.52 -11.42
N TYR A 259 14.75 16.61 -11.98
CA TYR A 259 14.25 17.73 -11.16
C TYR A 259 13.13 17.28 -10.22
N LEU A 260 12.19 16.48 -10.71
CA LEU A 260 11.11 15.93 -9.87
C LEU A 260 11.69 15.14 -8.70
N SER A 261 12.73 14.33 -8.91
CA SER A 261 13.39 13.59 -7.83
C SER A 261 13.86 14.52 -6.71
N HIS A 262 14.42 15.68 -7.06
CA HIS A 262 14.84 16.68 -6.08
C HIS A 262 13.65 17.41 -5.43
N ALA A 263 12.61 17.72 -6.20
CA ALA A 263 11.39 18.32 -5.66
C ALA A 263 10.71 17.41 -4.62
N LEU A 264 10.74 16.10 -4.82
CA LEU A 264 10.22 15.12 -3.86
C LEU A 264 10.94 15.11 -2.52
N GLN A 265 12.18 15.59 -2.46
CA GLN A 265 12.94 15.75 -1.21
C GLN A 265 12.53 17.02 -0.43
N MET A 266 11.76 17.95 -1.02
CA MET A 266 11.35 19.20 -0.36
C MET A 266 10.42 18.96 0.82
N GLY A 267 10.60 19.67 1.94
CA GLY A 267 9.64 19.67 3.06
C GLY A 267 8.38 20.51 2.79
N VAL A 268 7.63 20.20 1.73
CA VAL A 268 6.38 20.89 1.35
C VAL A 268 5.16 20.33 2.09
N VAL A 269 4.18 21.19 2.36
CA VAL A 269 2.90 20.86 3.03
C VAL A 269 1.74 21.60 2.35
N GLY A 270 0.50 21.18 2.60
CA GLY A 270 -0.70 21.86 2.10
C GLY A 270 -0.76 21.92 0.57
N ARG A 271 -1.06 23.11 0.02
CA ARG A 271 -1.21 23.34 -1.43
C ARG A 271 0.04 22.96 -2.24
N ASP A 272 1.23 23.22 -1.68
CA ASP A 272 2.51 22.90 -2.35
C ASP A 272 2.70 21.37 -2.49
N LEU A 273 2.28 20.61 -1.47
CA LEU A 273 2.31 19.14 -1.48
C LEU A 273 1.31 18.58 -2.48
N GLU A 274 0.09 19.13 -2.53
CA GLU A 274 -0.93 18.74 -3.51
C GLU A 274 -0.44 18.97 -4.96
N PHE A 275 0.18 20.11 -5.23
CA PHE A 275 0.79 20.41 -6.52
C PHE A 275 1.90 19.40 -6.88
N LEU A 276 2.76 19.05 -5.91
CA LEU A 276 3.81 18.04 -6.10
C LEU A 276 3.24 16.65 -6.36
N LEU A 277 2.16 16.25 -5.66
CA LEU A 277 1.47 14.97 -5.88
C LEU A 277 0.89 14.88 -7.29
N HIS A 278 0.30 15.96 -7.81
CA HIS A 278 -0.19 15.98 -9.20
C HIS A 278 0.92 15.80 -10.24
N LEU A 279 2.12 16.37 -10.01
CA LEU A 279 3.27 16.16 -10.90
C LEU A 279 3.81 14.73 -10.79
N TRP A 280 3.83 14.17 -9.58
CA TRP A 280 4.23 12.80 -9.33
C TRP A 280 3.30 11.77 -9.98
N GLU A 281 1.98 11.93 -9.83
CA GLU A 281 0.99 11.08 -10.48
C GLU A 281 1.12 11.13 -12.01
N TYR A 282 1.32 12.33 -12.57
CA TYR A 282 1.59 12.47 -14.01
C TYR A 282 2.88 11.75 -14.43
N PHE A 283 3.95 11.82 -13.63
CA PHE A 283 5.19 11.09 -13.91
C PHE A 283 4.98 9.57 -13.92
N LEU A 284 4.21 9.01 -12.97
CA LEU A 284 3.88 7.58 -12.97
C LEU A 284 3.07 7.17 -14.20
N GLN A 285 2.15 8.04 -14.67
CA GLN A 285 1.43 7.83 -15.94
C GLN A 285 2.36 7.85 -17.15
N VAL A 286 3.36 8.74 -17.19
CA VAL A 286 4.35 8.74 -18.28
C VAL A 286 5.15 7.43 -18.29
N LEU A 287 5.57 6.94 -17.12
CA LEU A 287 6.29 5.67 -16.99
C LEU A 287 5.45 4.47 -17.43
N SER A 288 4.13 4.49 -17.23
CA SER A 288 3.24 3.41 -17.66
C SER A 288 3.03 3.40 -19.18
N LEU A 289 3.16 4.56 -19.85
CA LEU A 289 2.99 4.69 -21.30
C LEU A 289 4.29 4.44 -22.08
N ASP A 290 5.46 4.74 -21.51
CA ASP A 290 6.71 4.75 -22.27
C ASP A 290 7.92 4.15 -21.56
N VAL A 291 8.23 2.90 -21.92
CA VAL A 291 9.12 2.02 -21.12
C VAL A 291 10.50 1.88 -21.69
N LYS A 292 10.62 2.14 -22.99
CA LYS A 292 11.87 1.97 -23.71
C LYS A 292 12.86 3.08 -23.38
N HIS A 293 12.41 4.20 -22.83
CA HIS A 293 13.20 5.42 -22.72
C HIS A 293 13.98 5.58 -21.40
N GLY A 294 14.02 4.54 -20.56
CA GLY A 294 14.77 4.59 -19.29
C GLY A 294 14.12 5.52 -18.26
N GLY A 295 14.78 5.73 -17.12
CA GLY A 295 14.23 6.53 -16.01
C GLY A 295 13.79 5.72 -14.79
N TRP A 296 13.98 4.41 -14.81
CA TRP A 296 13.74 3.52 -13.65
C TRP A 296 14.70 3.85 -12.50
N GLU A 297 15.94 4.18 -12.80
CA GLU A 297 16.92 4.65 -11.81
C GLU A 297 16.49 6.00 -11.19
N VAL A 298 15.79 6.83 -11.98
CA VAL A 298 15.22 8.09 -11.48
C VAL A 298 14.00 7.82 -10.60
N LEU A 299 13.16 6.84 -10.96
CA LEU A 299 12.06 6.38 -10.10
C LEU A 299 12.59 5.89 -8.74
N ASP A 300 13.65 5.07 -8.73
CA ASP A 300 14.26 4.60 -7.48
C ASP A 300 14.78 5.77 -6.63
N LYS A 301 15.43 6.73 -7.27
CA LYS A 301 15.91 7.96 -6.63
C LYS A 301 14.76 8.81 -6.09
N CYS A 302 13.66 8.94 -6.82
CA CYS A 302 12.45 9.60 -6.36
C CYS A 302 11.92 8.96 -5.07
N ILE A 303 11.86 7.62 -5.03
CA ILE A 303 11.41 6.87 -3.85
C ILE A 303 12.37 7.08 -2.67
N CYS A 304 13.69 7.00 -2.91
CA CYS A 304 14.69 7.33 -1.89
C CYS A 304 14.49 8.74 -1.32
N ASN A 305 14.21 9.71 -2.19
CA ASN A 305 14.04 11.10 -1.81
C ASN A 305 12.75 11.32 -1.02
N ILE A 306 11.64 10.66 -1.38
CA ILE A 306 10.40 10.64 -0.59
C ILE A 306 10.70 10.12 0.82
N LEU A 307 11.36 8.96 0.93
CA LEU A 307 11.73 8.39 2.24
C LEU A 307 12.61 9.32 3.07
N SER A 308 13.64 9.90 2.46
CA SER A 308 14.59 10.80 3.14
C SER A 308 13.94 12.09 3.65
N SER A 309 12.77 12.44 3.13
CA SER A 309 12.03 13.64 3.48
C SER A 309 10.99 13.43 4.57
N GLU A 310 10.94 12.22 5.17
CA GLU A 310 10.00 11.83 6.23
C GLU A 310 8.51 11.92 5.82
N LYS A 311 8.23 12.07 4.52
CA LYS A 311 6.87 12.02 3.99
C LYS A 311 6.30 10.61 4.07
N ARG A 312 5.00 10.52 4.28
CA ARG A 312 4.27 9.26 4.28
C ARG A 312 4.26 8.67 2.88
N MET A 313 4.84 7.48 2.73
CA MET A 313 4.95 6.84 1.43
C MET A 313 3.58 6.54 0.80
N HIS A 314 2.56 6.25 1.62
CA HIS A 314 1.20 5.97 1.14
C HIS A 314 0.50 7.17 0.46
N ASP A 315 0.99 8.39 0.67
CA ASP A 315 0.45 9.57 -0.02
C ASP A 315 0.92 9.61 -1.49
N PHE A 316 2.11 9.08 -1.76
CA PHE A 316 2.76 9.13 -3.08
C PHE A 316 2.54 7.85 -3.88
N LEU A 317 2.71 6.70 -3.25
CA LEU A 317 2.46 5.40 -3.86
C LEU A 317 1.19 4.85 -3.24
N LYS A 318 0.26 4.41 -4.08
CA LYS A 318 -0.99 3.73 -3.72
C LYS A 318 -1.07 2.44 -4.53
N PRO A 319 -1.71 1.37 -4.04
CA PRO A 319 -1.85 0.13 -4.81
C PRO A 319 -2.42 0.37 -6.21
N SER A 320 -3.40 1.29 -6.34
CA SER A 320 -4.01 1.68 -7.62
C SER A 320 -3.04 2.26 -8.66
N HIS A 321 -1.86 2.74 -8.26
CA HIS A 321 -0.84 3.20 -9.20
C HIS A 321 -0.15 2.04 -9.91
N PHE A 322 -0.13 0.85 -9.28
CA PHE A 322 0.54 -0.35 -9.78
C PHE A 322 -0.36 -1.20 -10.68
N VAL A 323 -1.37 -0.58 -11.30
CA VAL A 323 -2.33 -1.28 -12.16
C VAL A 323 -1.89 -1.26 -13.62
N GLY A 324 -2.12 -2.37 -14.33
CA GLY A 324 -1.92 -2.49 -15.77
C GLY A 324 -0.44 -2.53 -16.18
N ASP A 325 -0.09 -1.72 -17.18
CA ASP A 325 1.22 -1.77 -17.82
C ASP A 325 2.39 -1.48 -16.84
N LEU A 326 2.20 -0.56 -15.90
CA LEU A 326 3.26 -0.21 -14.94
C LEU A 326 3.71 -1.42 -14.12
N ALA A 327 2.80 -2.31 -13.74
CA ALA A 327 3.13 -3.54 -13.00
C ALA A 327 4.15 -4.40 -13.77
N VAL A 328 3.88 -4.64 -15.06
CA VAL A 328 4.75 -5.43 -15.95
C VAL A 328 6.14 -4.82 -15.99
N TYR A 329 6.21 -3.50 -16.11
CA TYR A 329 7.48 -2.80 -16.28
C TYR A 329 8.31 -2.71 -15.01
N LEU A 330 7.67 -2.70 -13.85
CA LEU A 330 8.36 -2.82 -12.57
C LEU A 330 9.02 -4.20 -12.43
N ILE A 331 8.38 -5.27 -12.91
CA ILE A 331 9.00 -6.61 -12.95
C ILE A 331 10.23 -6.61 -13.85
N TRP A 332 10.12 -6.08 -15.08
CA TRP A 332 11.26 -6.06 -16.03
C TRP A 332 12.44 -5.21 -15.59
N ASN A 333 12.21 -4.21 -14.75
CA ASN A 333 13.23 -3.27 -14.33
C ASN A 333 13.58 -3.41 -12.84
N ALA A 334 13.27 -4.53 -12.21
CA ALA A 334 13.43 -4.72 -10.77
C ALA A 334 14.82 -4.35 -10.24
N ASP A 335 15.89 -4.68 -10.97
CA ASP A 335 17.27 -4.38 -10.57
C ASP A 335 17.63 -2.89 -10.66
N LYS A 336 16.85 -2.10 -11.39
CA LYS A 336 17.01 -0.63 -11.49
C LYS A 336 16.21 0.12 -10.43
N ILE A 337 15.29 -0.56 -9.76
CA ILE A 337 14.45 -0.01 -8.68
C ILE A 337 14.56 -0.81 -7.37
N PRO A 338 15.80 -1.08 -6.89
CA PRO A 338 16.01 -1.92 -5.72
C PRO A 338 15.33 -1.40 -4.46
N THR A 339 15.22 -0.07 -4.32
CA THR A 339 14.62 0.55 -3.15
C THR A 339 13.12 0.29 -3.11
N LEU A 340 12.43 0.36 -4.25
CA LEU A 340 10.99 0.04 -4.34
C LEU A 340 10.73 -1.38 -3.84
N TYR A 341 11.43 -2.37 -4.37
CA TYR A 341 11.25 -3.77 -3.96
C TYR A 341 11.63 -4.02 -2.51
N ARG A 342 12.70 -3.37 -2.03
CA ARG A 342 13.09 -3.47 -0.63
C ARG A 342 11.98 -2.97 0.31
N ILE A 343 11.21 -1.98 -0.10
CA ILE A 343 10.18 -1.35 0.73
C ILE A 343 8.83 -2.07 0.60
N PHE A 344 8.36 -2.29 -0.63
CA PHE A 344 7.02 -2.79 -0.89
C PHE A 344 6.94 -4.32 -0.99
N PHE A 345 8.04 -4.96 -1.40
CA PHE A 345 8.05 -6.37 -1.78
C PHE A 345 9.08 -7.19 -1.03
N SER A 346 9.64 -6.70 0.08
CA SER A 346 10.47 -7.54 0.94
C SER A 346 9.61 -8.41 1.84
N ALA A 347 10.06 -9.64 2.06
CA ALA A 347 9.46 -10.49 3.08
C ALA A 347 9.54 -9.78 4.43
N PRO A 348 8.44 -9.71 5.20
CA PRO A 348 8.51 -9.13 6.52
C PRO A 348 9.46 -9.92 7.40
N ARG A 349 10.12 -9.21 8.31
CA ARG A 349 10.84 -9.86 9.40
C ARG A 349 9.84 -10.24 10.47
N VAL A 350 9.72 -11.53 10.67
CA VAL A 350 8.86 -12.12 11.70
C VAL A 350 9.76 -12.63 12.81
N GLN A 351 9.61 -12.08 14.02
CA GLN A 351 10.45 -12.44 15.16
C GLN A 351 9.59 -12.60 16.41
N TYR A 352 9.94 -13.54 17.28
CA TYR A 352 9.46 -13.50 18.65
C TYR A 352 10.20 -12.38 19.39
N SER A 353 9.47 -11.46 20.00
CA SER A 353 10.12 -10.51 20.90
C SER A 353 10.67 -11.29 22.08
N ARG A 354 11.93 -11.01 22.45
CA ARG A 354 12.62 -11.68 23.58
C ARG A 354 11.89 -11.48 24.91
N GLU A 355 11.22 -10.33 25.07
CA GLU A 355 10.38 -10.03 26.23
C GLU A 355 9.06 -10.82 26.20
N ASN A 356 8.70 -11.39 25.05
CA ASN A 356 7.44 -12.05 24.79
C ASN A 356 7.59 -13.55 24.43
N GLU A 357 8.75 -14.18 24.64
CA GLU A 357 8.87 -15.64 24.45
C GLU A 357 7.92 -16.39 25.39
N GLU A 358 7.72 -15.90 26.61
CA GLU A 358 6.73 -16.45 27.57
C GLU A 358 5.28 -16.25 27.10
N ARG A 359 5.07 -15.24 26.26
CA ARG A 359 3.80 -14.72 25.80
C ARG A 359 3.38 -15.28 24.43
N ASN A 360 4.33 -15.87 23.69
CA ASN A 360 4.16 -16.30 22.29
C ASN A 360 3.75 -15.16 21.34
N GLN A 361 4.09 -13.91 21.66
CA GLN A 361 3.78 -12.78 20.79
C GLN A 361 4.79 -12.71 19.63
N VAL A 362 4.26 -12.81 18.41
CA VAL A 362 5.02 -12.63 17.18
C VAL A 362 4.99 -11.16 16.79
N ASP A 363 6.15 -10.52 16.67
CA ASP A 363 6.27 -9.19 16.09
C ASP A 363 6.59 -9.30 14.60
N MET A 364 5.96 -8.41 13.81
CA MET A 364 6.19 -8.31 12.38
C MET A 364 6.64 -6.90 12.04
N SER A 365 7.82 -6.81 11.43
CA SER A 365 8.38 -5.54 10.97
C SER A 365 8.73 -5.60 9.49
N TYR A 366 8.67 -4.43 8.83
CA TYR A 366 9.02 -4.27 7.42
C TYR A 366 10.19 -3.28 7.28
N PRO A 367 11.44 -3.63 7.63
CA PRO A 367 12.56 -2.69 7.52
C PRO A 367 12.74 -2.22 6.06
N PRO A 368 12.88 -0.92 5.79
CA PRO A 368 13.16 0.17 6.74
C PRO A 368 11.92 0.90 7.30
N MET A 369 10.70 0.43 7.04
CA MET A 369 9.46 1.14 7.31
C MET A 369 8.68 0.57 8.50
N GLU A 370 8.83 1.19 9.67
CA GLU A 370 8.17 0.74 10.91
C GLU A 370 6.63 0.94 10.92
N HIS A 371 6.11 1.84 10.09
CA HIS A 371 4.69 2.22 10.08
C HIS A 371 3.82 1.45 9.08
N TRP A 372 4.36 0.40 8.45
CA TRP A 372 3.60 -0.34 7.45
C TRP A 372 2.70 -1.38 8.10
N SER A 373 1.46 -1.41 7.62
CA SER A 373 0.49 -2.43 8.01
C SER A 373 0.52 -3.58 7.03
N ILE A 374 0.29 -4.80 7.53
CA ILE A 374 0.21 -6.01 6.71
C ILE A 374 -0.83 -5.85 5.58
N PRO A 375 -2.06 -5.33 5.83
CA PRO A 375 -3.04 -5.13 4.76
C PRO A 375 -2.53 -4.27 3.62
N LEU A 376 -1.72 -3.24 3.93
CA LEU A 376 -1.18 -2.35 2.92
C LEU A 376 -0.17 -3.08 2.03
N ILE A 377 0.78 -3.81 2.61
CA ILE A 377 1.78 -4.60 1.85
C ILE A 377 1.07 -5.65 0.99
N VAL A 378 0.10 -6.36 1.57
CA VAL A 378 -0.71 -7.35 0.86
C VAL A 378 -1.40 -6.71 -0.34
N ALA A 379 -2.02 -5.54 -0.16
CA ALA A 379 -2.68 -4.84 -1.26
C ALA A 379 -1.70 -4.49 -2.41
N TYR A 380 -0.46 -4.08 -2.11
CA TYR A 380 0.54 -3.84 -3.14
C TYR A 380 0.94 -5.09 -3.90
N ALA A 381 1.29 -6.16 -3.19
CA ALA A 381 1.72 -7.40 -3.79
C ALA A 381 0.61 -7.99 -4.67
N MET A 382 -0.62 -8.04 -4.16
CA MET A 382 -1.76 -8.56 -4.89
C MET A 382 -2.14 -7.70 -6.10
N THR A 383 -2.09 -6.36 -5.98
CA THR A 383 -2.39 -5.50 -7.14
C THR A 383 -1.41 -5.70 -8.29
N ILE A 384 -0.12 -5.88 -8.00
CA ILE A 384 0.87 -6.21 -9.04
C ILE A 384 0.57 -7.59 -9.62
N THR A 385 0.38 -8.61 -8.78
CA THR A 385 0.10 -9.97 -9.25
C THR A 385 -1.15 -10.01 -10.14
N ASP A 386 -2.25 -9.39 -9.72
CA ASP A 386 -3.49 -9.34 -10.50
C ASP A 386 -3.28 -8.60 -11.82
N SER A 387 -2.54 -7.49 -11.81
CA SER A 387 -2.22 -6.73 -13.02
C SER A 387 -1.36 -7.51 -14.00
N LEU A 388 -0.43 -8.33 -13.51
CA LEU A 388 0.39 -9.20 -14.35
C LEU A 388 -0.47 -10.29 -15.00
N VAL A 389 -1.36 -10.93 -14.24
CA VAL A 389 -2.26 -11.98 -14.75
C VAL A 389 -3.24 -11.43 -15.80
N ILE A 390 -3.71 -10.19 -15.64
CA ILE A 390 -4.66 -9.56 -16.57
C ILE A 390 -3.96 -8.99 -17.82
N SER A 391 -2.67 -8.64 -17.73
CA SER A 391 -1.97 -7.95 -18.81
C SER A 391 -1.71 -8.84 -20.02
N THR A 392 -2.23 -8.44 -21.17
CA THR A 392 -1.96 -9.11 -22.46
C THR A 392 -0.56 -8.81 -23.01
N ARG A 393 0.15 -7.83 -22.46
CA ARG A 393 1.48 -7.42 -22.94
C ARG A 393 2.60 -8.31 -22.44
N PHE A 394 2.32 -9.14 -21.44
CA PHE A 394 3.32 -10.00 -20.83
C PHE A 394 3.05 -11.46 -21.19
N GLU A 395 3.29 -11.81 -22.46
CA GLU A 395 3.04 -13.17 -22.98
C GLU A 395 3.77 -14.26 -22.18
N GLU A 396 4.92 -13.92 -21.58
CA GLU A 396 5.73 -14.84 -20.77
C GLU A 396 5.16 -15.14 -19.38
N VAL A 397 4.25 -14.31 -18.85
CA VAL A 397 3.71 -14.48 -17.50
C VAL A 397 2.20 -14.39 -17.53
N GLN A 398 1.55 -15.54 -17.58
CA GLN A 398 0.09 -15.68 -17.56
C GLN A 398 -0.42 -16.17 -16.21
N SER A 399 0.50 -16.60 -15.34
CA SER A 399 0.22 -17.12 -14.02
C SER A 399 1.28 -16.71 -13.00
N LEU A 400 0.97 -16.88 -11.71
CA LEU A 400 1.94 -16.69 -10.62
C LEU A 400 3.15 -17.63 -10.77
N GLU A 401 2.94 -18.85 -11.30
CA GLU A 401 4.03 -19.80 -11.52
C GLU A 401 4.95 -19.34 -12.64
N ASP A 402 4.41 -18.74 -13.70
CA ASP A 402 5.24 -18.15 -14.75
C ASP A 402 6.06 -16.97 -14.23
N LEU A 403 5.52 -16.16 -13.31
CA LEU A 403 6.25 -15.06 -12.67
C LEU A 403 7.42 -15.59 -11.85
N ARG A 404 7.18 -16.66 -11.08
CA ARG A 404 8.23 -17.33 -10.31
C ARG A 404 9.29 -17.92 -11.23
N GLU A 405 8.88 -18.59 -12.30
CA GLU A 405 9.82 -19.14 -13.28
C GLU A 405 10.62 -18.04 -13.99
N TYR A 406 9.98 -16.93 -14.35
CA TYR A 406 10.66 -15.75 -14.86
C TYR A 406 11.70 -15.23 -13.86
N ALA A 407 11.36 -15.12 -12.58
CA ALA A 407 12.29 -14.65 -11.55
C ALA A 407 13.43 -15.64 -11.28
N ARG A 408 13.17 -16.96 -11.33
CA ARG A 408 14.22 -18.00 -11.26
C ARG A 408 15.19 -17.86 -12.43
N ARG A 409 14.66 -17.59 -13.65
CA ARG A 409 15.47 -17.31 -14.85
C ARG A 409 16.25 -16.00 -14.73
N ALA A 410 15.73 -15.00 -14.02
CA ALA A 410 16.34 -13.69 -13.84
C ALA A 410 17.67 -13.70 -13.01
N GLN A 411 18.21 -14.87 -12.66
CA GLN A 411 19.40 -15.10 -11.84
C GLN A 411 19.19 -14.88 -10.34
N ILE A 412 19.77 -15.79 -9.54
CA ILE A 412 19.84 -15.71 -8.09
C ILE A 412 20.64 -14.46 -7.71
N GLY A 413 20.10 -13.65 -6.80
CA GLY A 413 20.73 -12.41 -6.33
C GLY A 413 20.14 -11.12 -6.91
N THR A 414 19.19 -11.22 -7.85
CA THR A 414 18.41 -10.05 -8.29
C THR A 414 17.47 -9.55 -7.20
N THR A 415 17.07 -8.29 -7.33
CA THR A 415 16.12 -7.67 -6.39
C THR A 415 14.76 -8.37 -6.44
N LEU A 416 14.32 -8.79 -7.65
CA LEU A 416 13.09 -9.53 -7.86
C LEU A 416 13.11 -10.90 -7.17
N ALA A 417 14.20 -11.67 -7.36
CA ALA A 417 14.32 -13.01 -6.78
C ALA A 417 14.26 -13.02 -5.24
N ASN A 418 14.69 -11.92 -4.60
CA ASN A 418 14.64 -11.76 -3.14
C ASN A 418 13.33 -11.15 -2.63
N SER A 419 12.33 -10.96 -3.50
CA SER A 419 11.06 -10.34 -3.15
C SER A 419 9.97 -11.37 -2.80
N VAL A 420 8.96 -10.93 -2.04
CA VAL A 420 7.76 -11.72 -1.73
C VAL A 420 7.07 -12.22 -2.98
N LEU A 421 7.12 -11.50 -4.10
CA LEU A 421 6.48 -11.90 -5.36
C LEU A 421 7.01 -13.25 -5.88
N CYS A 422 8.23 -13.61 -5.49
CA CYS A 422 8.90 -14.85 -5.88
C CYS A 422 8.96 -15.87 -4.75
N ASP A 423 8.60 -15.48 -3.52
CA ASP A 423 8.49 -16.38 -2.39
C ASP A 423 7.11 -17.04 -2.39
N GLU A 424 7.11 -18.35 -2.61
CA GLU A 424 5.87 -19.11 -2.72
C GLU A 424 5.03 -19.08 -1.45
N THR A 425 5.68 -19.12 -0.29
CA THR A 425 5.00 -19.17 1.01
C THR A 425 4.39 -17.81 1.32
N TRP A 426 5.13 -16.72 1.10
CA TRP A 426 4.62 -15.37 1.33
C TRP A 426 3.50 -14.99 0.35
N MET A 427 3.60 -15.32 -0.94
CA MET A 427 2.48 -15.08 -1.85
C MET A 427 1.25 -15.92 -1.51
N ALA A 428 1.42 -17.17 -1.08
CA ALA A 428 0.30 -17.98 -0.62
C ALA A 428 -0.36 -17.33 0.62
N PHE A 429 0.44 -16.87 1.58
CA PHE A 429 -0.03 -16.13 2.76
C PHE A 429 -0.76 -14.84 2.36
N TYR A 430 -0.20 -14.02 1.48
CA TYR A 430 -0.83 -12.79 1.00
C TYR A 430 -2.10 -13.03 0.21
N THR A 431 -2.15 -14.07 -0.61
CA THR A 431 -3.36 -14.43 -1.38
C THR A 431 -4.53 -14.75 -0.46
N VAL A 432 -4.29 -15.60 0.55
CA VAL A 432 -5.32 -15.99 1.52
C VAL A 432 -5.70 -14.81 2.42
N LEU A 433 -4.73 -14.03 2.90
CA LEU A 433 -5.00 -12.87 3.74
C LEU A 433 -5.73 -11.76 2.98
N ASN A 434 -5.38 -11.49 1.72
CA ASN A 434 -6.09 -10.54 0.87
C ASN A 434 -7.55 -10.96 0.67
N HIS A 435 -7.77 -12.24 0.41
CA HIS A 435 -9.12 -12.78 0.30
C HIS A 435 -9.91 -12.55 1.59
N ALA A 436 -9.35 -12.90 2.75
CA ALA A 436 -9.99 -12.67 4.03
C ALA A 436 -10.28 -11.18 4.31
N ILE A 437 -9.32 -10.28 4.02
CA ILE A 437 -9.52 -8.83 4.15
C ILE A 437 -10.65 -8.36 3.22
N ASN A 438 -10.69 -8.81 1.97
CA ASN A 438 -11.72 -8.40 1.02
C ASN A 438 -13.10 -8.92 1.43
N CYS A 439 -13.21 -10.18 1.84
CA CYS A 439 -14.46 -10.75 2.35
C CYS A 439 -14.99 -9.97 3.54
N TYR A 440 -14.15 -9.70 4.55
CA TYR A 440 -14.67 -9.14 5.80
C TYR A 440 -14.57 -7.64 5.91
N ARG A 441 -13.45 -7.01 5.55
CA ARG A 441 -13.24 -5.57 5.74
C ARG A 441 -14.03 -4.73 4.73
N LEU A 442 -14.11 -5.21 3.49
CA LEU A 442 -14.84 -4.51 2.41
C LEU A 442 -16.31 -4.90 2.34
N GLY A 443 -16.74 -5.87 3.16
CA GLY A 443 -18.13 -6.32 3.20
C GLY A 443 -18.54 -7.08 1.93
N TYR A 444 -17.63 -7.79 1.28
CA TYR A 444 -18.04 -8.73 0.21
C TYR A 444 -18.59 -10.05 0.78
N GLY A 445 -18.35 -10.31 2.07
CA GLY A 445 -18.62 -11.56 2.75
C GLY A 445 -17.97 -12.77 2.07
N ILE A 446 -18.39 -13.97 2.47
CA ILE A 446 -18.00 -15.22 1.83
C ILE A 446 -19.24 -15.79 1.16
N SER A 447 -19.17 -16.01 -0.15
CA SER A 447 -20.22 -16.71 -0.88
C SER A 447 -20.20 -18.19 -0.46
N VAL A 448 -21.23 -18.61 0.28
CA VAL A 448 -21.38 -20.01 0.71
C VAL A 448 -21.47 -20.94 -0.51
N ALA A 449 -22.14 -20.48 -1.58
CA ALA A 449 -22.41 -21.29 -2.77
C ALA A 449 -21.16 -21.53 -3.62
N GLU A 450 -20.32 -20.51 -3.79
CA GLU A 450 -19.10 -20.60 -4.61
C GLU A 450 -17.93 -21.25 -3.87
N GLY A 451 -17.96 -21.20 -2.53
CA GLY A 451 -16.86 -21.63 -1.68
C GLY A 451 -15.61 -20.75 -1.87
N LEU A 452 -14.46 -21.25 -1.41
CA LEU A 452 -13.20 -20.52 -1.59
C LEU A 452 -12.74 -20.54 -3.06
N PRO A 453 -12.36 -19.39 -3.64
CA PRO A 453 -11.78 -19.31 -4.97
C PRO A 453 -10.59 -20.26 -5.11
N ARG A 454 -10.43 -20.86 -6.29
CA ARG A 454 -9.34 -21.81 -6.55
C ARG A 454 -7.94 -21.29 -6.15
N PRO A 455 -7.53 -20.05 -6.50
CA PRO A 455 -6.22 -19.53 -6.09
C PRO A 455 -6.01 -19.48 -4.57
N VAL A 456 -7.09 -19.21 -3.81
CA VAL A 456 -7.07 -19.20 -2.34
C VAL A 456 -6.92 -20.62 -1.80
N ARG A 457 -7.67 -21.57 -2.36
CA ARG A 457 -7.58 -22.99 -1.99
C ARG A 457 -6.20 -23.59 -2.26
N ASP A 458 -5.64 -23.31 -3.43
CA ASP A 458 -4.30 -23.76 -3.81
C ASP A 458 -3.25 -23.14 -2.86
N SER A 459 -3.40 -21.85 -2.54
CA SER A 459 -2.53 -21.16 -1.56
C SER A 459 -2.65 -21.74 -0.13
N LEU A 460 -3.87 -22.05 0.33
CA LEU A 460 -4.10 -22.72 1.61
C LEU A 460 -3.39 -24.09 1.67
N HIS A 461 -3.47 -24.87 0.59
CA HIS A 461 -2.78 -26.14 0.49
C HIS A 461 -1.26 -25.98 0.61
N THR A 462 -0.68 -25.00 -0.10
CA THR A 462 0.75 -24.66 0.00
C THR A 462 1.14 -24.29 1.43
N LEU A 463 0.36 -23.43 2.10
CA LEU A 463 0.60 -23.03 3.49
C LEU A 463 0.48 -24.22 4.48
N GLY A 464 -0.45 -25.14 4.22
CA GLY A 464 -0.62 -26.36 5.02
C GLY A 464 0.58 -27.29 4.93
N ILE A 465 1.08 -27.56 3.71
CA ILE A 465 2.31 -28.33 3.49
C ILE A 465 3.50 -27.66 4.18
N TRP A 466 3.64 -26.34 4.00
CA TRP A 466 4.76 -25.60 4.57
C TRP A 466 4.74 -25.65 6.10
N SER A 467 3.58 -25.39 6.71
CA SER A 467 3.41 -25.42 8.18
C SER A 467 3.74 -26.78 8.77
N PHE A 468 3.39 -27.86 8.07
CA PHE A 468 3.71 -29.23 8.47
C PHE A 468 5.22 -29.53 8.41
N ASN A 469 5.90 -29.12 7.34
CA ASN A 469 7.30 -29.44 7.12
C ASN A 469 8.26 -28.57 7.96
N PHE A 470 7.97 -27.27 8.07
CA PHE A 470 8.92 -26.27 8.57
C PHE A 470 8.59 -25.74 9.97
N GLY A 471 7.43 -26.08 10.53
CA GLY A 471 7.08 -25.70 11.91
C GLY A 471 8.04 -26.25 12.99
N LYS A 472 8.92 -27.18 12.62
CA LYS A 472 9.96 -27.75 13.51
C LYS A 472 11.25 -26.94 13.53
N GLU A 473 11.48 -26.07 12.55
CA GLU A 473 12.65 -25.20 12.52
C GLU A 473 12.37 -23.93 13.31
N GLU A 474 13.27 -23.60 14.25
CA GLU A 474 13.11 -22.46 15.15
C GLU A 474 13.00 -21.13 14.39
N SER A 475 13.70 -20.99 13.27
CA SER A 475 13.63 -19.84 12.36
C SER A 475 12.26 -19.63 11.71
N ASN A 476 11.46 -20.68 11.61
CA ASN A 476 10.17 -20.70 10.90
C ASN A 476 8.96 -20.71 11.85
N ARG A 477 9.19 -20.88 13.15
CA ARG A 477 8.13 -20.97 14.17
C ARG A 477 7.22 -19.73 14.18
N ALA A 478 7.79 -18.55 14.02
CA ALA A 478 7.03 -17.29 14.06
C ALA A 478 6.12 -17.13 12.82
N LEU A 479 6.60 -17.55 11.64
CA LEU A 479 5.79 -17.59 10.42
C LEU A 479 4.71 -18.68 10.49
N ALA A 480 5.03 -19.87 11.01
CA ALA A 480 4.03 -20.91 11.27
C ALA A 480 2.92 -20.42 12.21
N HIS A 481 3.27 -19.62 13.24
CA HIS A 481 2.29 -18.99 14.10
C HIS A 481 1.38 -18.00 13.35
N LEU A 482 1.92 -17.16 12.46
CA LEU A 482 1.11 -16.26 11.62
C LEU A 482 0.18 -17.02 10.67
N ILE A 483 0.68 -18.09 10.03
CA ILE A 483 -0.13 -18.95 9.15
C ILE A 483 -1.25 -19.61 9.96
N SER A 484 -0.95 -20.04 11.19
CA SER A 484 -1.97 -20.58 12.07
C SER A 484 -3.03 -19.52 12.42
N GLN A 485 -2.64 -18.27 12.70
CA GLN A 485 -3.59 -17.19 12.92
C GLN A 485 -4.45 -16.91 11.69
N LEU A 486 -3.87 -17.02 10.50
CA LEU A 486 -4.58 -16.88 9.22
C LEU A 486 -5.65 -17.96 9.04
N PHE A 487 -5.33 -19.22 9.35
CA PHE A 487 -6.32 -20.32 9.33
C PHE A 487 -7.43 -20.12 10.37
N ASN A 488 -7.12 -19.39 11.46
CA ASN A 488 -8.07 -19.01 12.50
C ASN A 488 -8.72 -17.64 12.25
N ILE A 489 -8.66 -17.08 11.05
CA ILE A 489 -9.48 -15.90 10.74
C ILE A 489 -10.96 -16.28 10.67
N ASP A 490 -11.27 -17.44 10.09
CA ASP A 490 -12.64 -17.95 9.95
C ASP A 490 -12.68 -19.47 9.77
N HIS A 491 -13.88 -20.03 9.91
CA HIS A 491 -14.10 -21.47 9.80
C HIS A 491 -13.90 -22.04 8.38
N TYR A 492 -14.08 -21.29 7.29
CA TYR A 492 -13.95 -21.83 5.94
C TYR A 492 -12.50 -22.11 5.57
N LEU A 493 -11.59 -21.19 5.93
CA LEU A 493 -10.16 -21.41 5.77
C LEU A 493 -9.74 -22.65 6.55
N LYS A 494 -10.26 -22.80 7.77
CA LYS A 494 -10.01 -23.96 8.62
C LYS A 494 -10.59 -25.25 8.05
N ASP A 495 -11.80 -25.24 7.50
CA ASP A 495 -12.46 -26.42 6.95
C ASP A 495 -11.69 -26.97 5.75
N VAL A 496 -11.21 -26.10 4.86
CA VAL A 496 -10.38 -26.51 3.72
C VAL A 496 -9.08 -27.16 4.19
N ILE A 497 -8.42 -26.61 5.21
CA ILE A 497 -7.23 -27.22 5.80
C ILE A 497 -7.59 -28.54 6.50
N SER A 498 -8.72 -28.62 7.21
CA SER A 498 -9.17 -29.80 7.95
C SER A 498 -9.47 -30.99 7.02
N LEU A 499 -10.10 -30.72 5.87
CA LEU A 499 -10.38 -31.71 4.84
C LEU A 499 -9.09 -32.23 4.19
N THR A 500 -8.08 -31.38 4.07
CA THR A 500 -6.82 -31.70 3.41
C THR A 500 -5.79 -32.36 4.34
N PHE A 501 -5.77 -31.96 5.62
CA PHE A 501 -4.71 -32.28 6.59
C PHE A 501 -5.26 -32.86 7.92
N SER A 502 -6.31 -33.69 7.86
CA SER A 502 -7.10 -34.16 9.01
C SER A 502 -6.30 -34.68 10.22
N TYR A 503 -5.17 -35.36 10.02
CA TYR A 503 -4.35 -35.91 11.10
C TYR A 503 -3.38 -34.90 11.72
N THR A 504 -2.97 -33.87 10.97
CA THR A 504 -1.92 -32.91 11.35
C THR A 504 -2.50 -31.54 11.70
N LEU A 505 -3.80 -31.33 11.46
CA LEU A 505 -4.52 -30.11 11.83
C LEU A 505 -4.30 -29.75 13.31
N SER A 506 -4.31 -30.74 14.20
CA SER A 506 -4.06 -30.49 15.62
C SER A 506 -2.67 -29.92 15.87
N GLU A 507 -1.63 -30.35 15.14
CA GLU A 507 -0.26 -29.84 15.26
C GLU A 507 -0.17 -28.41 14.70
N ILE A 508 -0.82 -28.15 13.56
CA ILE A 508 -0.86 -26.83 12.92
C ILE A 508 -1.61 -25.81 13.79
N LEU A 509 -2.70 -26.22 14.45
CA LEU A 509 -3.57 -25.33 15.24
C LEU A 509 -3.21 -25.27 16.73
N THR A 510 -2.34 -26.15 17.25
CA THR A 510 -1.95 -26.15 18.67
C THR A 510 -1.32 -24.84 19.17
N PRO A 511 -0.50 -24.10 18.38
CA PRO A 511 0.11 -22.84 18.81
C PRO A 511 -0.90 -21.72 19.15
N LEU A 512 -2.17 -21.84 18.77
CA LEU A 512 -3.20 -20.78 18.91
C LEU A 512 -3.98 -20.85 20.23
N ARG A 513 -3.67 -21.82 21.08
CA ARG A 513 -4.55 -22.22 22.19
C ARG A 513 -4.51 -21.31 23.41
N SER A 514 -3.61 -20.33 23.46
CA SER A 514 -3.61 -19.27 24.48
C SER A 514 -4.29 -18.02 23.92
N HIS A 515 -5.63 -17.99 24.01
CA HIS A 515 -6.49 -16.89 23.58
C HIS A 515 -6.23 -15.53 24.25
N GLU A 516 -5.37 -15.49 25.28
CA GLU A 516 -5.23 -14.34 26.17
C GLU A 516 -4.38 -13.20 25.60
N GLU A 517 -3.74 -13.36 24.43
CA GLU A 517 -2.80 -12.35 23.91
C GLU A 517 -3.22 -11.75 22.56
N ARG A 518 -3.81 -10.55 22.66
CA ARG A 518 -4.56 -9.85 21.60
C ARG A 518 -3.75 -8.89 20.72
N SER A 519 -2.44 -8.78 20.90
CA SER A 519 -1.65 -7.63 20.38
C SER A 519 -1.26 -7.72 18.89
N LEU A 520 -1.37 -8.89 18.24
CA LEU A 520 -1.02 -9.05 16.82
C LEU A 520 -1.97 -9.96 16.02
N CYS A 521 -3.24 -10.11 16.41
CA CYS A 521 -4.13 -10.96 15.64
C CYS A 521 -4.46 -10.37 14.26
N LEU A 522 -4.27 -11.18 13.22
CA LEU A 522 -4.72 -10.86 11.86
C LEU A 522 -6.24 -10.56 11.79
N GLN A 523 -7.00 -11.06 12.76
CA GLN A 523 -8.44 -10.80 12.92
C GLN A 523 -8.78 -9.30 12.98
N LYS A 524 -7.88 -8.45 13.50
CA LYS A 524 -8.08 -6.99 13.52
C LYS A 524 -8.12 -6.35 12.12
N TYR A 525 -7.64 -7.07 11.12
CA TYR A 525 -7.68 -6.63 9.72
C TYR A 525 -8.87 -7.17 8.96
N THR A 526 -9.62 -8.09 9.58
CA THR A 526 -10.79 -8.76 9.02
C THR A 526 -12.07 -8.42 9.81
N SER A 527 -12.06 -7.28 10.49
CA SER A 527 -13.25 -6.58 11.00
C SER A 527 -13.76 -5.57 9.97
N ILE A 528 -15.07 -5.35 9.94
CA ILE A 528 -15.66 -4.21 9.22
C ILE A 528 -15.36 -2.96 10.04
N PRO A 529 -14.66 -1.94 9.50
CA PRO A 529 -14.21 -0.78 10.28
C PRO A 529 -15.35 -0.03 10.97
N THR A 530 -16.53 0.03 10.35
CA THR A 530 -17.71 0.66 10.95
C THR A 530 -18.15 -0.04 12.24
N PHE A 531 -17.96 -1.36 12.31
CA PHE A 531 -18.36 -2.17 13.46
C PHE A 531 -17.23 -2.35 14.48
N GLU A 532 -16.00 -1.93 14.18
CA GLU A 532 -14.91 -1.87 15.17
C GLU A 532 -15.23 -0.92 16.34
N ASN A 533 -16.07 0.10 16.08
CA ASN A 533 -16.52 1.05 17.08
C ASN A 533 -17.87 0.68 17.71
N VAL A 534 -18.39 -0.53 17.47
CA VAL A 534 -19.64 -1.03 18.05
C VAL A 534 -19.28 -2.06 19.12
N PRO A 535 -18.97 -1.63 20.36
CA PRO A 535 -18.53 -2.53 21.42
C PRO A 535 -19.66 -3.42 21.95
N TYR A 536 -20.92 -3.10 21.67
CA TYR A 536 -22.07 -3.89 22.06
C TYR A 536 -23.23 -3.69 21.08
N LEU A 537 -24.18 -4.62 21.11
CA LEU A 537 -25.50 -4.48 20.51
C LEU A 537 -26.55 -4.41 21.60
N ARG A 538 -27.63 -3.69 21.32
CA ARG A 538 -28.83 -3.65 22.12
C ARG A 538 -29.98 -4.29 21.37
N ARG A 539 -30.73 -5.12 22.08
CA ARG A 539 -31.92 -5.78 21.60
C ARG A 539 -33.12 -5.23 22.35
N PHE A 540 -34.00 -4.54 21.64
CA PHE A 540 -35.25 -4.04 22.17
C PHE A 540 -36.34 -5.07 21.84
N ARG A 541 -36.97 -5.62 22.86
CA ARG A 541 -38.15 -6.48 22.72
C ARG A 541 -39.37 -5.61 22.98
N ILE A 542 -40.20 -5.37 21.97
CA ILE A 542 -41.41 -4.53 22.09
C ILE A 542 -42.59 -5.33 21.52
N ASN A 543 -43.58 -5.64 22.36
CA ASN A 543 -44.74 -6.46 21.97
C ASN A 543 -44.37 -7.79 21.29
N GLY A 544 -43.29 -8.43 21.75
CA GLY A 544 -42.78 -9.68 21.18
C GLY A 544 -42.00 -9.54 19.87
N MET A 545 -41.81 -8.32 19.36
CA MET A 545 -40.96 -8.03 18.20
C MET A 545 -39.56 -7.60 18.67
N TYR A 546 -38.54 -7.86 17.85
CA TYR A 546 -37.14 -7.54 18.17
C TYR A 546 -36.60 -6.45 17.25
N PHE A 547 -35.94 -5.47 17.86
CA PHE A 547 -35.22 -4.40 17.17
C PHE A 547 -33.78 -4.37 17.66
N ILE A 548 -32.81 -4.30 16.74
CA ILE A 548 -31.38 -4.29 17.06
C ILE A 548 -30.83 -2.88 16.83
N ALA A 549 -29.96 -2.41 17.72
CA ALA A 549 -29.22 -1.17 17.56
C ALA A 549 -27.83 -1.27 18.20
N SER A 550 -26.86 -0.47 17.74
CA SER A 550 -25.56 -0.35 18.41
C SER A 550 -25.66 0.58 19.63
N ASP A 551 -26.01 1.85 19.40
CA ASP A 551 -25.81 2.90 20.40
C ASP A 551 -27.07 3.75 20.65
N ASN A 552 -27.97 3.80 19.67
CA ASN A 552 -29.18 4.61 19.68
C ASN A 552 -30.40 3.79 20.09
N LEU A 553 -31.45 4.47 20.56
CA LEU A 553 -32.79 3.89 20.61
C LEU A 553 -33.22 3.47 19.19
N PRO A 554 -34.04 2.42 19.03
CA PRO A 554 -34.55 2.06 17.72
C PRO A 554 -35.33 3.26 17.14
N TYR A 555 -34.86 3.79 16.01
CA TYR A 555 -35.59 4.79 15.23
C TYR A 555 -36.76 4.09 14.53
N PRO A 556 -37.99 4.63 14.50
CA PRO A 556 -38.52 5.95 14.89
C PRO A 556 -39.47 5.95 16.10
N SER A 557 -39.90 7.15 16.49
CA SER A 557 -41.07 7.42 17.36
C SER A 557 -42.39 6.79 16.88
N SER A 558 -42.54 6.38 15.62
CA SER A 558 -43.80 5.78 15.12
C SER A 558 -44.04 4.34 15.58
N TYR A 559 -43.02 3.58 16.01
CA TYR A 559 -43.28 2.34 16.77
C TYR A 559 -43.81 2.64 18.18
N PHE A 560 -43.65 3.88 18.64
CA PHE A 560 -44.22 4.40 19.87
C PHE A 560 -45.60 5.06 19.68
N ASP A 561 -46.21 4.99 18.47
CA ASP A 561 -47.65 5.31 18.28
C ASP A 561 -48.58 4.25 18.90
N ILE A 562 -48.00 3.17 19.42
CA ILE A 562 -48.69 2.24 20.31
C ILE A 562 -49.04 3.01 21.58
N SER A 563 -50.25 2.79 22.13
CA SER A 563 -50.66 3.45 23.36
C SER A 563 -49.54 3.34 24.40
N HIS A 564 -49.10 4.48 24.95
CA HIS A 564 -47.98 4.57 25.91
C HIS A 564 -48.08 3.49 27.02
N ARG A 565 -49.32 3.11 27.36
CA ARG A 565 -49.70 2.04 28.27
C ARG A 565 -49.12 0.66 27.93
N ASP A 566 -49.27 0.20 26.70
CA ASP A 566 -48.89 -1.18 26.34
C ASP A 566 -47.36 -1.30 26.17
N LEU A 567 -46.75 -0.24 25.65
CA LEU A 567 -45.30 -0.15 25.45
C LEU A 567 -44.54 -0.29 26.77
N ALA A 568 -44.91 0.48 27.80
CA ALA A 568 -44.22 0.45 29.08
C ALA A 568 -44.22 -0.93 29.75
N ARG A 569 -45.25 -1.75 29.48
CA ARG A 569 -45.40 -3.09 30.06
C ARG A 569 -44.75 -4.20 29.23
N SER A 570 -44.56 -3.98 27.94
CA SER A 570 -44.08 -5.01 27.01
C SER A 570 -42.65 -4.77 26.50
N MET A 571 -42.06 -3.63 26.85
CA MET A 571 -40.70 -3.28 26.47
C MET A 571 -39.67 -3.91 27.41
N SER A 572 -38.69 -4.60 26.85
CA SER A 572 -37.43 -4.92 27.54
C SER A 572 -36.25 -4.58 26.63
N VAL A 573 -35.10 -4.36 27.26
CA VAL A 573 -33.85 -4.10 26.55
C VAL A 573 -32.82 -5.05 27.09
N ASP A 574 -32.14 -5.73 26.18
CA ASP A 574 -30.99 -6.58 26.46
C ASP A 574 -29.76 -6.00 25.78
N THR A 575 -28.58 -6.30 26.31
CA THR A 575 -27.29 -5.88 25.76
C THR A 575 -26.41 -7.09 25.50
N MET A 576 -25.64 -7.08 24.42
CA MET A 576 -24.65 -8.10 24.10
C MET A 576 -23.32 -7.41 23.83
N GLU A 577 -22.29 -7.72 24.60
CA GLU A 577 -20.93 -7.26 24.30
C GLU A 577 -20.45 -7.95 23.02
N LEU A 578 -19.96 -7.15 22.08
CA LEU A 578 -19.35 -7.65 20.86
C LEU A 578 -17.84 -7.65 21.00
N ASP A 579 -17.26 -8.82 20.84
CA ASP A 579 -15.83 -8.95 20.56
C ASP A 579 -15.65 -9.29 19.09
N GLY A 580 -14.99 -8.41 18.34
CA GLY A 580 -14.68 -8.59 16.92
C GLY A 580 -13.87 -9.87 16.63
N PHE A 581 -13.23 -10.47 17.64
CA PHE A 581 -12.57 -11.77 17.55
C PHE A 581 -13.54 -12.95 17.43
N PHE A 582 -14.78 -12.84 17.95
CA PHE A 582 -15.74 -13.93 17.89
C PHE A 582 -16.71 -13.82 16.73
N VAL A 583 -16.94 -12.61 16.21
CA VAL A 583 -17.98 -12.37 15.21
C VAL A 583 -17.45 -12.00 13.83
N ALA A 584 -18.15 -12.46 12.80
CA ALA A 584 -18.01 -12.03 11.42
C ALA A 584 -19.39 -11.71 10.82
N TRP A 585 -19.38 -10.94 9.74
CA TRP A 585 -20.58 -10.58 8.99
C TRP A 585 -20.62 -11.36 7.68
N LEU A 586 -21.68 -12.14 7.49
CA LEU A 586 -21.92 -12.96 6.30
C LEU A 586 -22.75 -12.16 5.30
N TYR A 587 -22.24 -11.97 4.08
CA TYR A 587 -22.95 -11.23 3.03
C TYR A 587 -24.00 -12.10 2.36
N ILE A 588 -25.18 -11.54 2.16
CA ILE A 588 -26.33 -12.16 1.48
C ILE A 588 -26.76 -11.24 0.34
N ASP A 589 -26.85 -11.80 -0.87
CA ASP A 589 -27.22 -11.11 -2.10
C ASP A 589 -28.19 -11.99 -2.92
N GLU A 590 -29.31 -11.41 -3.35
CA GLU A 590 -30.34 -12.07 -4.15
C GLU A 590 -29.80 -12.65 -5.47
N GLY A 591 -28.72 -12.09 -6.02
CA GLY A 591 -28.16 -12.51 -7.31
C GLY A 591 -27.39 -13.85 -7.31
N ASN A 592 -27.01 -14.37 -6.14
CA ASN A 592 -26.06 -15.49 -6.04
C ASN A 592 -26.66 -16.83 -5.58
N PHE A 593 -27.97 -16.90 -5.32
CA PHE A 593 -28.60 -18.09 -4.75
C PHE A 593 -29.72 -18.64 -5.66
N ASP A 594 -29.39 -19.63 -6.49
CA ASP A 594 -30.39 -20.49 -7.17
C ASP A 594 -31.06 -21.48 -6.19
N GLU A 595 -30.43 -21.74 -5.04
CA GLU A 595 -30.95 -22.55 -3.93
C GLU A 595 -30.99 -21.69 -2.66
N SER A 596 -32.10 -21.79 -1.88
CA SER A 596 -32.39 -21.02 -0.66
C SER A 596 -31.13 -20.64 0.14
N PRO A 597 -30.94 -19.38 0.56
CA PRO A 597 -29.77 -18.95 1.35
C PRO A 597 -29.82 -19.61 2.73
N VAL A 598 -29.27 -20.82 2.86
CA VAL A 598 -29.24 -21.56 4.12
C VAL A 598 -28.14 -20.95 4.99
N LEU A 599 -28.55 -20.00 5.85
CA LEU A 599 -27.67 -19.36 6.83
C LEU A 599 -27.06 -20.36 7.84
N THR A 600 -27.62 -21.55 7.99
CA THR A 600 -27.21 -22.57 8.98
C THR A 600 -26.32 -23.69 8.42
N ALA A 601 -25.92 -23.61 7.15
CA ALA A 601 -25.10 -24.62 6.48
C ALA A 601 -23.61 -24.55 6.89
N GLY A 602 -23.32 -24.58 8.19
CA GLY A 602 -21.96 -24.53 8.76
C GLY A 602 -21.65 -23.27 9.56
N HIS A 603 -22.52 -22.26 9.49
CA HIS A 603 -22.40 -21.05 10.31
C HIS A 603 -23.22 -21.10 11.59
N TYR A 604 -22.91 -20.17 12.48
CA TYR A 604 -23.61 -19.97 13.74
C TYR A 604 -24.07 -18.51 13.82
N PRO A 605 -25.15 -18.13 13.09
CA PRO A 605 -25.72 -16.79 13.16
C PRO A 605 -26.10 -16.42 14.59
N ILE A 606 -25.86 -15.17 14.96
CA ILE A 606 -26.18 -14.67 16.31
C ILE A 606 -27.69 -14.55 16.45
N LEU A 607 -28.24 -15.32 17.38
CA LEU A 607 -29.68 -15.34 17.67
C LEU A 607 -30.12 -13.98 18.21
N ALA A 608 -30.98 -13.28 17.48
CA ALA A 608 -31.65 -12.08 17.96
C ALA A 608 -32.86 -12.45 18.84
N GLY A 609 -33.57 -13.55 18.55
CA GLY A 609 -34.72 -13.98 19.33
C GLY A 609 -35.61 -14.91 18.53
N TYR A 610 -36.91 -14.92 18.84
CA TYR A 610 -37.90 -15.78 18.18
C TYR A 610 -39.13 -14.98 17.77
N ASP A 611 -39.61 -15.17 16.55
CA ASP A 611 -40.87 -14.55 16.12
C ASP A 611 -42.10 -15.11 16.86
N GLN A 612 -43.29 -14.63 16.50
CA GLN A 612 -44.55 -15.06 17.11
C GLN A 612 -44.87 -16.54 16.87
N GLN A 613 -44.25 -17.17 15.86
CA GLN A 613 -44.39 -18.59 15.54
C GLN A 613 -43.31 -19.44 16.20
N GLY A 614 -42.41 -18.85 17.00
CA GLY A 614 -41.28 -19.53 17.62
C GLY A 614 -40.13 -19.83 16.65
N ARG A 615 -40.09 -19.18 15.48
CA ARG A 615 -39.01 -19.32 14.51
C ARG A 615 -37.85 -18.40 14.89
N PRO A 616 -36.59 -18.84 14.76
CA PRO A 616 -35.44 -18.03 15.13
C PRO A 616 -35.30 -16.82 14.21
N LEU A 617 -34.92 -15.70 14.82
CA LEU A 617 -34.54 -14.45 14.16
C LEU A 617 -33.05 -14.21 14.43
N TYR A 618 -32.30 -13.79 13.42
CA TYR A 618 -30.86 -13.56 13.52
C TYR A 618 -30.53 -12.08 13.36
N VAL A 619 -29.47 -11.63 14.03
CA VAL A 619 -28.97 -10.26 13.92
C VAL A 619 -28.45 -10.02 12.51
N ALA A 620 -28.96 -8.95 11.88
CA ALA A 620 -28.57 -8.55 10.54
C ALA A 620 -28.28 -7.04 10.46
N ALA A 621 -27.60 -6.63 9.39
CA ALA A 621 -27.38 -5.23 9.06
C ALA A 621 -27.47 -5.02 7.55
N ALA A 622 -28.10 -3.93 7.11
CA ALA A 622 -28.13 -3.51 5.72
C ALA A 622 -27.55 -2.12 5.55
N ARG A 623 -26.96 -1.85 4.38
CA ARG A 623 -26.44 -0.54 4.04
C ARG A 623 -27.41 0.17 3.11
N ARG A 624 -27.73 1.43 3.41
CA ARG A 624 -28.43 2.34 2.50
C ARG A 624 -27.69 3.67 2.50
N ASP A 625 -27.26 4.10 1.33
CA ASP A 625 -26.34 5.22 1.14
C ASP A 625 -25.02 5.03 1.91
N HIS A 626 -24.74 5.90 2.89
CA HIS A 626 -23.54 5.84 3.74
C HIS A 626 -23.81 5.30 5.15
N ASN A 627 -25.07 4.94 5.45
CA ASN A 627 -25.52 4.53 6.78
C ASN A 627 -25.74 3.01 6.87
N TRP A 628 -25.55 2.47 8.07
CA TRP A 628 -25.81 1.08 8.41
C TRP A 628 -27.02 0.98 9.31
N TYR A 629 -27.92 0.04 8.98
CA TYR A 629 -29.16 -0.19 9.71
C TYR A 629 -29.18 -1.62 10.22
N PHE A 630 -29.23 -1.78 11.53
CA PHE A 630 -29.37 -3.09 12.15
C PHE A 630 -30.83 -3.56 12.08
N THR A 631 -31.03 -4.86 11.91
CA THR A 631 -32.35 -5.49 11.82
C THR A 631 -32.30 -6.95 12.25
N CYS A 632 -33.43 -7.63 12.16
CA CYS A 632 -33.59 -9.07 12.35
C CYS A 632 -33.96 -9.73 11.02
N VAL A 633 -33.46 -10.93 10.78
CA VAL A 633 -33.81 -11.73 9.59
C VAL A 633 -34.15 -13.18 9.96
N GLU A 634 -35.17 -13.75 9.30
CA GLU A 634 -35.49 -15.18 9.43
C GLU A 634 -34.51 -16.04 8.62
N GLU A 635 -34.38 -17.31 8.98
CA GLU A 635 -33.63 -18.28 8.21
C GLU A 635 -34.15 -18.42 6.76
N GLY A 636 -33.26 -18.50 5.78
CA GLY A 636 -33.62 -18.74 4.38
C GLY A 636 -34.17 -17.54 3.62
N LYS A 637 -34.21 -16.34 4.23
CA LYS A 637 -34.70 -15.13 3.54
C LYS A 637 -33.63 -14.55 2.62
N SER A 638 -34.06 -14.15 1.43
CA SER A 638 -33.25 -13.42 0.43
C SER A 638 -33.30 -11.90 0.60
N SER A 639 -34.07 -11.39 1.56
CA SER A 639 -34.17 -9.96 1.84
C SER A 639 -34.42 -9.70 3.32
N ALA A 640 -33.94 -8.55 3.79
CA ALA A 640 -34.09 -8.07 5.15
C ALA A 640 -34.90 -6.76 5.16
N PHE A 641 -35.96 -6.70 5.97
CA PHE A 641 -36.70 -5.47 6.17
C PHE A 641 -35.98 -4.60 7.19
N CYS A 642 -35.61 -3.38 6.81
CA CYS A 642 -34.89 -2.43 7.64
C CYS A 642 -35.73 -1.17 7.84
N VAL A 643 -35.46 -0.44 8.92
CA VAL A 643 -36.11 0.83 9.21
C VAL A 643 -35.05 1.90 9.30
N ASN A 644 -35.22 3.00 8.55
CA ASN A 644 -34.26 4.10 8.56
C ASN A 644 -34.44 5.03 9.78
N GLU A 645 -33.58 6.04 9.89
CA GLU A 645 -33.60 7.04 10.96
C GLU A 645 -34.89 7.86 11.00
N PHE A 646 -35.65 7.90 9.90
CA PHE A 646 -36.94 8.59 9.78
C PHE A 646 -38.13 7.67 10.07
N GLY A 647 -37.89 6.38 10.26
CA GLY A 647 -38.95 5.42 10.49
C GLY A 647 -39.55 4.79 9.26
N GLU A 648 -38.98 5.06 8.10
CA GLU A 648 -39.43 4.50 6.85
C GLU A 648 -38.82 3.12 6.68
N GLY A 649 -39.71 2.13 6.55
CA GLY A 649 -39.33 0.77 6.20
C GLY A 649 -38.78 0.71 4.77
N PHE A 650 -37.72 -0.06 4.56
CA PHE A 650 -37.23 -0.44 3.25
C PHE A 650 -36.81 -1.90 3.23
N LEU A 651 -36.94 -2.54 2.07
CA LEU A 651 -36.48 -3.90 1.86
C LEU A 651 -35.07 -3.86 1.27
N ALA A 652 -34.12 -4.49 1.95
CA ALA A 652 -32.75 -4.66 1.48
C ALA A 652 -32.56 -6.08 0.93
N THR A 653 -32.19 -6.18 -0.34
CA THR A 653 -31.81 -7.44 -1.00
C THR A 653 -30.33 -7.77 -0.79
N GLU A 654 -29.52 -6.75 -0.52
CA GLU A 654 -28.13 -6.85 -0.10
C GLU A 654 -28.04 -6.55 1.41
N PHE A 655 -27.68 -7.55 2.21
CA PHE A 655 -27.56 -7.40 3.66
C PHE A 655 -26.52 -8.36 4.24
N PHE A 656 -26.25 -8.20 5.53
CA PHE A 656 -25.28 -8.98 6.25
C PHE A 656 -25.92 -9.64 7.46
N VAL A 657 -25.51 -10.86 7.79
CA VAL A 657 -25.92 -11.58 9.00
C VAL A 657 -24.72 -11.71 9.93
N LEU A 658 -24.89 -11.31 11.18
CA LEU A 658 -23.85 -11.48 12.20
C LEU A 658 -23.79 -12.96 12.59
N ALA A 659 -22.60 -13.56 12.56
CA ALA A 659 -22.38 -14.95 12.93
C ALA A 659 -21.06 -15.12 13.68
N LEU A 660 -20.90 -16.25 14.37
CA LEU A 660 -19.60 -16.62 14.92
C LEU A 660 -18.59 -16.91 13.79
N ARG A 661 -17.35 -16.44 13.97
CA ARG A 661 -16.22 -16.75 13.08
C ARG A 661 -15.87 -18.23 13.07
N HIS A 662 -16.08 -18.88 14.21
CA HIS A 662 -15.69 -20.27 14.46
C HIS A 662 -16.87 -21.08 14.96
N ALA A 663 -16.79 -22.39 14.74
CA ALA A 663 -17.75 -23.29 15.35
C ALA A 663 -17.66 -23.19 16.89
N PRO A 664 -18.77 -23.22 17.64
CA PRO A 664 -18.74 -23.26 19.09
C PRO A 664 -17.87 -24.40 19.65
N ALA A 665 -17.75 -25.52 18.93
CA ALA A 665 -16.88 -26.64 19.30
C ALA A 665 -15.37 -26.33 19.17
N ASP A 666 -15.00 -25.36 18.35
CA ASP A 666 -13.61 -24.94 18.15
C ASP A 666 -13.12 -24.00 19.25
N LEU A 667 -14.06 -23.32 19.87
CA LEU A 667 -13.87 -22.40 20.96
C LEU A 667 -13.62 -23.26 22.22
N ARG A 668 -12.35 -23.38 22.64
CA ARG A 668 -11.99 -24.12 23.86
C ARG A 668 -12.73 -23.58 25.07
N ALA A 669 -13.04 -24.45 26.05
CA ALA A 669 -13.72 -24.14 27.31
C ALA A 669 -13.00 -23.14 28.27
N SER A 670 -12.08 -22.32 27.76
CA SER A 670 -11.50 -21.18 28.47
C SER A 670 -12.46 -20.01 28.59
N TYR A 671 -13.62 -20.05 27.92
CA TYR A 671 -14.69 -19.10 28.18
C TYR A 671 -15.15 -19.27 29.62
N PRO A 672 -15.39 -18.17 30.35
CA PRO A 672 -16.12 -18.27 31.59
C PRO A 672 -17.40 -19.05 31.30
N SER A 673 -17.74 -19.99 32.18
CA SER A 673 -19.02 -20.69 32.12
C SER A 673 -20.12 -19.66 31.89
N LEU A 674 -20.99 -19.91 30.90
CA LEU A 674 -22.12 -19.02 30.62
C LEU A 674 -22.79 -18.69 31.95
N PRO A 675 -22.93 -17.39 32.29
CA PRO A 675 -23.60 -17.00 33.51
C PRO A 675 -25.02 -17.58 33.54
N GLU A 676 -25.54 -17.92 34.71
CA GLU A 676 -26.90 -18.46 34.85
C GLU A 676 -27.98 -17.50 34.31
N TRP A 677 -27.66 -16.22 34.20
CA TRP A 677 -28.53 -15.16 33.71
C TRP A 677 -28.37 -14.84 32.21
N ALA A 678 -27.50 -15.55 31.49
CA ALA A 678 -27.30 -15.37 30.05
C ALA A 678 -28.55 -15.77 29.26
N GLU A 679 -29.06 -14.87 28.42
CA GLU A 679 -30.20 -15.12 27.55
C GLU A 679 -29.76 -15.44 26.11
N ASP A 680 -30.49 -16.34 25.46
CA ASP A 680 -30.36 -16.68 24.04
C ASP A 680 -28.89 -16.83 23.55
N PRO A 681 -28.07 -17.69 24.21
CA PRO A 681 -26.64 -17.76 23.92
C PRO A 681 -26.36 -18.35 22.53
N THR A 682 -25.41 -17.75 21.82
CA THR A 682 -24.80 -18.27 20.60
C THR A 682 -23.29 -18.45 20.84
N GLY A 683 -22.89 -19.64 21.27
CA GLY A 683 -21.50 -19.93 21.63
C GLY A 683 -21.06 -19.08 22.85
N PRO A 684 -19.98 -18.28 22.75
CA PRO A 684 -19.51 -17.43 23.85
C PRO A 684 -20.29 -16.12 23.99
N LEU A 685 -21.15 -15.78 23.02
CA LEU A 685 -21.95 -14.57 23.01
C LEU A 685 -23.34 -14.85 23.55
N TYR A 686 -23.87 -13.92 24.32
CA TYR A 686 -25.19 -14.02 24.94
C TYR A 686 -25.77 -12.63 25.17
N TRP A 687 -27.08 -12.57 25.34
CA TRP A 687 -27.77 -11.34 25.73
C TRP A 687 -27.82 -11.26 27.26
N GLU A 688 -27.53 -10.08 27.79
CA GLU A 688 -27.69 -9.72 29.19
C GLU A 688 -28.91 -8.81 29.33
N SER A 689 -29.84 -9.14 30.23
CA SER A 689 -30.97 -8.25 30.50
C SER A 689 -30.47 -6.91 31.03
N PHE A 690 -30.84 -5.82 30.37
CA PHE A 690 -30.37 -4.48 30.70
C PHE A 690 -31.47 -3.64 31.39
N TRP A 691 -32.72 -3.75 30.93
CA TRP A 691 -33.87 -3.02 31.46
C TRP A 691 -35.17 -3.81 31.18
N PRO A 692 -36.17 -3.86 32.09
CA PRO A 692 -36.38 -3.01 33.28
C PRO A 692 -35.62 -3.44 34.55
N GLY A 693 -34.98 -4.62 34.57
CA GLY A 693 -34.37 -5.16 35.76
C GLY A 693 -32.97 -5.68 35.54
N THR A 694 -32.05 -5.28 36.42
CA THR A 694 -30.95 -6.13 36.88
C THR A 694 -30.67 -5.74 38.33
N GLU A 695 -30.93 -6.66 39.27
CA GLU A 695 -30.40 -6.62 40.64
C GLU A 695 -28.89 -6.92 40.66
N TYR A 696 -28.36 -7.38 39.53
CA TYR A 696 -26.95 -7.68 39.32
C TYR A 696 -26.21 -6.44 38.81
N GLU A 697 -25.07 -6.12 39.42
CA GLU A 697 -24.11 -5.20 38.82
C GLU A 697 -23.67 -5.81 37.48
N THR A 698 -24.12 -5.22 36.38
CA THR A 698 -23.77 -5.68 35.03
C THR A 698 -22.26 -5.79 34.88
N VAL A 699 -21.77 -6.89 34.32
CA VAL A 699 -20.32 -7.10 34.10
C VAL A 699 -19.79 -6.10 33.06
N VAL A 700 -20.67 -5.65 32.15
CA VAL A 700 -20.34 -4.61 31.18
C VAL A 700 -19.90 -3.35 31.93
N PRO A 701 -18.66 -2.86 31.72
CA PRO A 701 -18.14 -1.72 32.44
C PRO A 701 -19.13 -0.57 32.32
N ASN A 702 -19.40 0.07 33.45
CA ASN A 702 -20.43 1.08 33.70
C ASN A 702 -20.26 2.30 32.78
N SER A 703 -20.52 2.11 31.48
CA SER A 703 -20.31 3.09 30.44
C SER A 703 -21.29 4.22 30.69
N LYS A 704 -20.85 5.44 30.39
CA LYS A 704 -21.71 6.62 30.49
C LYS A 704 -23.01 6.42 29.71
N ASP A 705 -22.95 5.70 28.59
CA ASP A 705 -24.06 5.45 27.69
C ASP A 705 -25.11 4.52 28.30
N ASN A 706 -24.70 3.50 29.05
CA ASN A 706 -25.62 2.63 29.78
C ASN A 706 -26.39 3.40 30.86
N ARG A 707 -25.73 4.31 31.59
CA ARG A 707 -26.42 5.15 32.57
C ARG A 707 -27.42 6.11 31.94
N LEU A 708 -27.04 6.75 30.82
CA LEU A 708 -27.91 7.68 30.11
C LEU A 708 -29.12 6.96 29.52
N LEU A 709 -28.92 5.81 28.86
CA LEU A 709 -30.02 5.02 28.32
C LEU A 709 -30.96 4.54 29.43
N ARG A 710 -30.42 3.99 30.54
CA ARG A 710 -31.24 3.53 31.66
C ARG A 710 -32.07 4.67 32.26
N THR A 711 -31.44 5.82 32.50
CA THR A 711 -32.15 7.01 33.00
C THR A 711 -33.27 7.44 32.06
N PHE A 712 -33.00 7.46 30.75
CA PHE A 712 -34.01 7.76 29.75
C PHE A 712 -35.18 6.75 29.78
N LEU A 713 -34.89 5.44 29.80
CA LEU A 713 -35.91 4.40 29.85
C LEU A 713 -36.74 4.48 31.13
N ASP A 714 -36.11 4.74 32.28
CA ASP A 714 -36.79 4.91 33.57
C ASP A 714 -37.71 6.15 33.57
N ASP A 715 -37.26 7.25 32.98
CA ASP A 715 -38.05 8.49 32.91
C ASP A 715 -39.21 8.36 31.92
N GLU A 716 -39.01 7.71 30.77
CA GLU A 716 -40.07 7.37 29.83
C GLU A 716 -41.09 6.40 30.43
N TYR A 717 -40.65 5.40 31.18
CA TYR A 717 -41.52 4.48 31.90
C TYR A 717 -42.39 5.21 32.94
N LYS A 718 -41.79 6.10 33.75
CA LYS A 718 -42.53 6.93 34.72
C LYS A 718 -43.54 7.85 34.03
N ARG A 719 -43.16 8.45 32.90
CA ARG A 719 -44.05 9.32 32.10
C ARG A 719 -45.26 8.54 31.61
N CYS A 720 -45.05 7.36 31.02
CA CYS A 720 -46.14 6.47 30.59
C CYS A 720 -47.05 6.08 31.77
N PHE A 721 -46.49 5.78 32.94
CA PHE A 721 -47.26 5.43 34.14
C PHE A 721 -48.12 6.59 34.66
N LEU A 722 -47.56 7.81 34.70
CA LEU A 722 -48.28 9.01 35.16
C LEU A 722 -49.42 9.40 34.20
N GLU A 723 -49.19 9.32 32.88
CA GLU A 723 -50.22 9.56 31.87
C GLU A 723 -51.38 8.55 32.04
N ASP A 724 -51.07 7.29 32.36
CA ASP A 724 -52.05 6.25 32.66
C ASP A 724 -52.88 6.55 33.93
N GLU A 725 -52.25 7.03 34.98
CA GLU A 725 -52.91 7.41 36.24
C GLU A 725 -53.86 8.60 36.02
N ILE A 726 -53.44 9.58 35.22
CA ILE A 726 -54.25 10.74 34.86
C ILE A 726 -55.46 10.32 34.02
N LEU A 727 -55.24 9.53 32.95
CA LEU A 727 -56.32 9.09 32.05
C LEU A 727 -57.32 8.17 32.76
N SER A 728 -56.85 7.29 33.64
CA SER A 728 -57.75 6.43 34.44
C SER A 728 -58.55 7.20 35.49
N GLY A 729 -58.11 8.39 35.90
CA GLY A 729 -58.89 9.28 36.77
C GLY A 729 -60.04 10.02 36.07
N PHE A 730 -60.07 10.05 34.74
CA PHE A 730 -61.15 10.67 33.94
C PHE A 730 -62.20 9.68 33.42
N ALA A 731 -61.93 8.37 33.49
CA ALA A 731 -62.84 7.30 33.12
C ALA A 731 -63.67 6.85 34.34
#